data_AF-A0A813IJ67-F1
#
_entry.id   AF-A0A813IJ67-F1
#
_cell.length_a   1.000
_cell.length_b   1.000
_cell.length_c   1.000
_cell.angle_alpha   90.00
_cell.angle_beta   90.00
_cell.angle_gamma   90.00
#
_symmetry.space_group_name_H-M   'P 1'
#
loop_
_entity.id
_entity.type
_entity.pdbx_description
1 polymer ?
#
loop_
_entity_poly.entity_id
_entity_poly.type
_entity_poly.pdbx_seq_one_letter_code
_entity_poly.pdbx_strand_id
1 'polypeptide(L)'
;MALAATWDAWALARLPLLLSQTRSAVRPTSTLPTMGGFVLLPFMHLAYLHTTDDGARWGLLARLLQELPCGVWGAAFLALLGRGASPPGSMPRKALGLSVGLWAAAGTACALWRGRFLSYPFVFWAGVGHRTHYELERWKQWKNWSWYFESRLELFTDAAGYIAGGSWLGKLVSASAVPSSEAAPASDYAQMANDCCWTCGREVLERWPPTHLPEERALLNCPGPIAGAKDRFGKSTCWTCWPLASADALREGKLLAQQILSGNNYSSNNSSDDNGTSNGSSTKNVNGSSSSSSGNVSSNGHASLPPAKATAEATATAEEAVEAATIAEAVAMSIAEATAMATAEAMNNFHTDGQHPLQLMAMAATTELPDEHDQNSNNNNNDNNDNNSNTDNSQQIAPTAREAAAASNGDTDQPSGDRWSESEWKEWRRRYDSYWWTNTTQDTVSVELPAELTVGSSPSSSSTAPVAEEVISDPRLQRLCSCIQQVTGTPVAPRPNAPLHGLDSLTVALLTARLRVEFGTAGLAIARVRQAATPAELLEAVEASASALPQESAASAGNGSGQEFAVWFSPGQATPMGGWVLRNDTDMDVDRFKAAALHLVERQWSLRAQPSDPLRLLSFCLDTSVFFTLAARWMDRGSWPLRRLRLLLSWAIRSAWPKVAVRSREAVYAQKGGTPLEVVTLHDQTRAEREIRRRRNLLTQSYEPVDIALIRIEARLEGLWVFGNRGGTGDFVIFKDERLGAAGTGKLVLADRNRNEAAVLLGPADAGWLPPPYGFPALLSARIRPGTGIVWLRLRGERQISLLWKADDAPETKSRQYDAFRMPGAGGPEALSVFSFLVVHAMHNIADGLSYEAIVGDLLALYASSDPRGGSPALPPLTVNSLDLLQQRFFSAINAADPIASPQLTSLRGSQWKCQKRGYGHLIGLQRNTVAALRWAAAAYSCPFDALLLALTVIATARSAGLEEVEFTLYVPLRDGPGEASLSGLFADWRVLTVRTDVSTSTVLGVVLDVAHKLRNRQWGIYNALKKPEASMVNFQLLDAAPPSSRAGFVQIGEELWRIGENQRAETRTNEQMPWSQQPLSFVVEEGDKETWWLLISCAYDDYPPPRLRRMVQAVQDAVLALVQQPTQLVHTPYPATFY
;
A
#
# COMPACT_ATOMS: atom_id res chain seq x y z
N MET A 1 19.02 28.47 -18.58
CA MET A 1 18.13 27.91 -19.62
C MET A 1 18.02 28.78 -20.86
N ALA A 2 17.58 30.04 -20.77
CA ALA A 2 17.60 30.97 -21.93
C ALA A 2 19.00 31.06 -22.56
N LEU A 3 20.06 31.15 -21.74
CA LEU A 3 21.46 31.14 -22.17
C LEU A 3 21.91 29.83 -22.88
N ALA A 4 21.40 28.67 -22.46
CA ALA A 4 21.74 27.37 -23.07
C ALA A 4 20.95 27.15 -24.37
N ALA A 5 19.66 27.54 -24.40
CA ALA A 5 18.86 27.54 -25.62
C ALA A 5 19.38 28.57 -26.65
N THR A 6 19.86 29.74 -26.19
CA THR A 6 20.57 30.68 -27.06
C THR A 6 21.94 30.16 -27.45
N TRP A 7 22.65 29.39 -26.62
CA TRP A 7 23.93 28.77 -26.98
C TRP A 7 23.75 27.67 -28.02
N ASP A 8 22.76 26.81 -27.88
CA ASP A 8 22.44 25.75 -28.84
C ASP A 8 21.86 26.32 -30.14
N ALA A 9 20.99 27.34 -30.06
CA ALA A 9 20.50 28.07 -31.24
C ALA A 9 21.62 28.89 -31.91
N TRP A 10 22.54 29.48 -31.15
CA TRP A 10 23.72 30.19 -31.65
C TRP A 10 24.73 29.24 -32.28
N ALA A 11 24.95 28.06 -31.68
CA ALA A 11 25.83 27.01 -32.21
C ALA A 11 25.25 26.37 -33.48
N LEU A 12 23.95 26.12 -33.53
CA LEU A 12 23.25 25.62 -34.72
C LEU A 12 23.15 26.68 -35.83
N ALA A 13 22.91 27.95 -35.49
CA ALA A 13 22.86 29.06 -36.46
C ALA A 13 24.25 29.46 -36.98
N ARG A 14 25.31 29.25 -36.18
CA ARG A 14 26.71 29.47 -36.62
C ARG A 14 27.38 28.22 -37.17
N LEU A 15 26.76 27.04 -37.14
CA LEU A 15 27.29 25.83 -37.76
C LEU A 15 27.66 26.07 -39.25
N PRO A 16 26.83 26.75 -40.07
CA PRO A 16 27.18 27.09 -41.45
C PRO A 16 28.29 28.16 -41.58
N LEU A 17 28.37 29.10 -40.62
CA LEU A 17 29.36 30.19 -40.59
C LEU A 17 30.75 29.74 -40.12
N LEU A 18 30.82 28.80 -39.17
CA LEU A 18 32.06 28.14 -38.76
C LEU A 18 32.61 27.22 -39.86
N LEU A 19 31.72 26.67 -40.70
CA LEU A 19 32.10 25.90 -41.90
C LEU A 19 32.59 26.79 -43.05
N SER A 20 32.16 28.07 -43.12
CA SER A 20 32.61 28.99 -44.16
C SER A 20 33.90 29.74 -43.81
N GLN A 21 34.14 30.02 -42.52
CA GLN A 21 35.33 30.79 -42.07
C GLN A 21 36.63 29.96 -41.98
N THR A 22 36.57 28.64 -42.10
CA THR A 22 37.77 27.76 -42.06
C THR A 22 38.46 27.60 -43.43
N ARG A 23 38.04 28.33 -44.47
CA ARG A 23 38.62 28.23 -45.82
C ARG A 23 39.83 29.14 -46.08
N SER A 24 40.13 30.11 -45.22
CA SER A 24 41.25 31.04 -45.44
C SER A 24 42.20 31.05 -44.25
N ALA A 25 43.44 30.58 -44.49
CA ALA A 25 44.63 30.73 -43.65
C ALA A 25 44.96 29.67 -42.58
N VAL A 26 44.83 28.37 -42.88
CA VAL A 26 45.71 27.32 -42.31
C VAL A 26 45.88 26.21 -43.36
N ARG A 27 47.11 25.73 -43.60
CA ARG A 27 47.34 24.53 -44.44
C ARG A 27 46.57 23.35 -43.83
N PRO A 28 45.69 22.66 -44.58
CA PRO A 28 44.82 21.63 -44.03
C PRO A 28 45.59 20.31 -43.92
N THR A 29 46.22 20.05 -42.78
CA THR A 29 46.72 18.70 -42.45
C THR A 29 46.11 18.11 -41.19
N SER A 30 45.30 18.85 -40.45
CA SER A 30 44.38 18.31 -39.44
C SER A 30 42.95 18.47 -39.92
N THR A 31 42.45 17.41 -40.56
CA THR A 31 41.02 17.25 -40.82
C THR A 31 40.28 17.42 -39.50
N LEU A 32 39.44 18.45 -39.39
CA LEU A 32 38.38 18.52 -38.38
C LEU A 32 37.72 17.13 -38.31
N PRO A 33 37.32 16.65 -37.12
CA PRO A 33 36.53 15.43 -37.02
C PRO A 33 35.41 15.53 -38.04
N THR A 34 35.50 14.67 -39.07
CA THR A 34 34.62 14.73 -40.23
C THR A 34 33.17 14.74 -39.73
N MET A 35 32.28 15.52 -40.36
CA MET A 35 30.85 15.57 -40.00
C MET A 35 30.24 14.17 -39.75
N GLY A 36 30.78 13.14 -40.40
CA GLY A 36 30.46 11.74 -40.12
C GLY A 36 30.54 11.34 -38.65
N GLY A 37 31.50 11.84 -37.86
CA GLY A 37 31.61 11.52 -36.42
C GLY A 37 30.39 11.97 -35.61
N PHE A 38 29.85 13.17 -35.89
CA PHE A 38 28.65 13.68 -35.24
C PHE A 38 27.39 12.92 -35.67
N VAL A 39 27.31 12.50 -36.92
CA VAL A 39 26.16 11.71 -37.40
C VAL A 39 26.17 10.28 -36.81
N LEU A 40 27.34 9.71 -36.55
CA LEU A 40 27.49 8.33 -36.07
C LEU A 40 27.34 8.17 -34.54
N LEU A 41 27.60 9.24 -33.77
CA LEU A 41 27.48 9.25 -32.30
C LEU A 41 26.13 8.74 -31.75
N PRO A 42 24.96 9.19 -32.27
CA PRO A 42 23.67 8.64 -31.86
C PRO A 42 23.62 7.12 -32.04
N PHE A 43 23.99 6.61 -33.22
CA PHE A 43 23.91 5.18 -33.49
C PHE A 43 24.86 4.38 -32.61
N MET A 44 26.04 4.91 -32.30
CA MET A 44 26.93 4.28 -31.32
C MET A 44 26.30 4.17 -29.94
N HIS A 45 25.60 5.21 -29.49
CA HIS A 45 24.88 5.18 -28.21
C HIS A 45 23.73 4.16 -28.23
N LEU A 46 22.98 4.08 -29.33
CA LEU A 46 21.92 3.09 -29.48
C LEU A 46 22.47 1.66 -29.42
N ALA A 47 23.55 1.38 -30.16
CA ALA A 47 24.23 0.08 -30.12
C ALA A 47 24.66 -0.27 -28.69
N TYR A 48 25.22 0.70 -27.97
CA TYR A 48 25.58 0.52 -26.56
C TYR A 48 24.37 0.11 -25.71
N LEU A 49 23.27 0.88 -25.77
CA LEU A 49 22.07 0.61 -24.96
C LEU A 49 21.52 -0.80 -25.17
N HIS A 50 21.53 -1.29 -26.42
CA HIS A 50 21.11 -2.66 -26.73
C HIS A 50 22.10 -3.72 -26.26
N THR A 51 23.41 -3.47 -26.31
CA THR A 51 24.41 -4.42 -25.81
C THR A 51 24.38 -4.58 -24.29
N THR A 52 23.93 -3.56 -23.55
CA THR A 52 23.96 -3.59 -22.08
C THR A 52 22.82 -4.34 -21.41
N ASP A 53 21.65 -4.40 -22.03
CA ASP A 53 20.47 -5.04 -21.44
C ASP A 53 20.41 -6.56 -21.76
N ASP A 54 21.04 -7.00 -22.86
CA ASP A 54 21.20 -8.42 -23.24
C ASP A 54 22.30 -9.14 -22.43
N GLY A 55 22.41 -8.88 -21.13
CA GLY A 55 23.55 -9.21 -20.26
C GLY A 55 24.08 -10.66 -20.30
N ALA A 56 23.31 -11.61 -20.84
CA ALA A 56 23.73 -12.98 -21.09
C ALA A 56 24.59 -13.18 -22.37
N ARG A 57 24.42 -12.37 -23.43
CA ARG A 57 25.10 -12.56 -24.73
C ARG A 57 26.32 -11.66 -24.93
N TRP A 58 26.31 -10.45 -24.38
CA TRP A 58 27.38 -9.46 -24.54
C TRP A 58 28.03 -9.06 -23.21
N GLY A 59 27.76 -9.81 -22.14
CA GLY A 59 28.04 -9.42 -20.75
C GLY A 59 29.46 -8.92 -20.49
N LEU A 60 30.48 -9.55 -21.08
CA LEU A 60 31.87 -9.11 -20.89
C LEU A 60 32.13 -7.73 -21.51
N LEU A 61 31.70 -7.51 -22.75
CA LEU A 61 31.93 -6.28 -23.50
C LEU A 61 31.05 -5.13 -23.00
N ALA A 62 29.79 -5.42 -22.67
CA ALA A 62 28.86 -4.48 -22.06
C ALA A 62 29.32 -4.02 -20.67
N ARG A 63 29.90 -4.92 -19.87
CA ARG A 63 30.61 -4.57 -18.64
C ARG A 63 31.80 -3.69 -18.98
N LEU A 64 32.72 -4.13 -19.83
CA LEU A 64 33.93 -3.36 -20.19
C LEU A 64 33.63 -1.92 -20.67
N LEU A 65 32.53 -1.69 -21.38
CA LEU A 65 32.08 -0.37 -21.83
C LEU A 65 31.31 0.45 -20.78
N GLN A 66 30.57 -0.19 -19.86
CA GLN A 66 30.00 0.47 -18.68
C GLN A 66 31.08 0.96 -17.70
N GLU A 67 32.25 0.34 -17.78
CA GLU A 67 33.36 0.50 -16.84
C GLU A 67 34.40 1.55 -17.30
N LEU A 68 34.18 2.25 -18.43
CA LEU A 68 35.00 3.38 -18.86
C LEU A 68 34.56 4.69 -18.18
N PRO A 69 35.49 5.60 -17.81
CA PRO A 69 35.16 6.94 -17.32
C PRO A 69 34.29 7.69 -18.34
N CYS A 70 33.25 8.39 -17.90
CA CYS A 70 32.20 8.97 -18.74
C CYS A 70 31.30 7.94 -19.49
N GLY A 71 31.36 6.65 -19.17
CA GLY A 71 30.49 5.61 -19.74
C GLY A 71 30.54 5.54 -21.28
N VAL A 72 29.38 5.64 -21.94
CA VAL A 72 29.28 5.70 -23.42
C VAL A 72 30.11 6.83 -24.01
N TRP A 73 30.13 7.97 -23.32
CA TRP A 73 30.89 9.14 -23.76
C TRP A 73 32.37 8.87 -23.64
N GLY A 74 32.82 8.08 -22.66
CA GLY A 74 34.20 7.62 -22.53
C GLY A 74 34.70 6.90 -23.77
N ALA A 75 33.95 5.92 -24.28
CA ALA A 75 34.33 5.19 -25.49
C ALA A 75 34.34 6.08 -26.74
N ALA A 76 33.35 6.97 -26.89
CA ALA A 76 33.29 7.93 -27.98
C ALA A 76 34.39 9.00 -27.90
N PHE A 77 34.71 9.45 -26.69
CA PHE A 77 35.75 10.44 -26.41
C PHE A 77 37.14 9.81 -26.54
N LEU A 78 37.34 8.56 -26.12
CA LEU A 78 38.56 7.77 -26.35
C LEU A 78 38.73 7.46 -27.84
N ALA A 79 37.65 7.24 -28.59
CA ALA A 79 37.69 7.13 -30.04
C ALA A 79 38.14 8.44 -30.72
N LEU A 80 37.68 9.58 -30.23
CA LEU A 80 38.05 10.91 -30.72
C LEU A 80 39.47 11.32 -30.27
N LEU A 81 39.84 11.07 -29.02
CA LEU A 81 41.16 11.33 -28.45
C LEU A 81 42.22 10.39 -29.01
N GLY A 82 41.91 9.11 -29.20
CA GLY A 82 42.79 8.12 -29.82
C GLY A 82 43.13 8.46 -31.27
N ARG A 83 42.25 9.18 -31.98
CA ARG A 83 42.56 9.78 -33.30
C ARG A 83 43.59 10.92 -33.20
N GLY A 84 43.68 11.62 -32.07
CA GLY A 84 44.69 12.65 -31.82
C GLY A 84 46.01 12.09 -31.27
N ALA A 85 45.93 11.07 -30.39
CA ALA A 85 47.10 10.49 -29.71
C ALA A 85 47.88 9.50 -30.58
N SER A 86 47.26 8.88 -31.58
CA SER A 86 47.92 7.92 -32.46
C SER A 86 48.34 8.52 -33.81
N PRO A 87 49.56 8.25 -34.31
CA PRO A 87 50.03 8.74 -35.60
C PRO A 87 49.05 8.40 -36.73
N PRO A 88 48.86 9.30 -37.72
CA PRO A 88 48.08 8.99 -38.91
C PRO A 88 48.58 7.69 -39.55
N GLY A 89 47.67 6.72 -39.77
CA GLY A 89 47.99 5.44 -40.41
C GLY A 89 48.45 4.31 -39.47
N SER A 90 48.63 4.57 -38.17
CA SER A 90 49.01 3.51 -37.21
C SER A 90 47.93 2.42 -37.09
N MET A 91 48.35 1.18 -36.83
CA MET A 91 47.45 0.04 -36.59
C MET A 91 46.43 0.32 -35.46
N PRO A 92 46.81 0.89 -34.31
CA PRO A 92 45.86 1.25 -33.25
C PRO A 92 44.78 2.24 -33.72
N ARG A 93 45.15 3.24 -34.52
CA ARG A 93 44.18 4.22 -35.06
C ARG A 93 43.22 3.59 -36.06
N LYS A 94 43.72 2.67 -36.90
CA LYS A 94 42.89 1.90 -37.85
C LYS A 94 41.94 0.95 -37.10
N ALA A 95 42.44 0.25 -36.09
CA ALA A 95 41.64 -0.63 -35.24
C ALA A 95 40.54 0.15 -34.51
N LEU A 96 40.88 1.29 -33.88
CA LEU A 96 39.91 2.15 -33.19
C LEU A 96 38.86 2.71 -34.16
N GLY A 97 39.28 3.17 -35.35
CA GLY A 97 38.37 3.65 -36.39
C GLY A 97 37.44 2.56 -36.92
N LEU A 98 37.95 1.34 -37.10
CA LEU A 98 37.16 0.18 -37.51
C LEU A 98 36.15 -0.20 -36.42
N SER A 99 36.56 -0.27 -35.16
CA SER A 99 35.67 -0.58 -34.03
C SER A 99 34.54 0.44 -33.91
N VAL A 100 34.85 1.74 -34.02
CA VAL A 100 33.85 2.83 -34.02
C VAL A 100 32.88 2.70 -35.19
N GLY A 101 33.41 2.44 -36.40
CA GLY A 101 32.61 2.24 -37.60
C GLY A 101 31.68 1.04 -37.49
N LEU A 102 32.18 -0.11 -37.01
CA LEU A 102 31.39 -1.31 -36.77
C LEU A 102 30.29 -1.08 -35.73
N TRP A 103 30.60 -0.34 -34.66
CA TRP A 103 29.63 -0.03 -33.61
C TRP A 103 28.51 0.89 -34.10
N ALA A 104 28.88 1.95 -34.83
CA ALA A 104 27.91 2.83 -35.45
C ALA A 104 27.07 2.10 -36.52
N ALA A 105 27.68 1.18 -37.28
CA ALA A 105 26.96 0.33 -38.23
C ALA A 105 25.97 -0.60 -37.53
N ALA A 106 26.36 -1.23 -36.41
CA ALA A 106 25.47 -2.06 -35.59
C ALA A 106 24.27 -1.25 -35.05
N GLY A 107 24.53 -0.03 -34.56
CA GLY A 107 23.49 0.87 -34.10
C GLY A 107 22.58 1.36 -35.22
N THR A 108 23.15 1.64 -36.39
CA THR A 108 22.41 2.02 -37.60
C THR A 108 21.51 0.88 -38.06
N ALA A 109 22.04 -0.35 -38.11
CA ALA A 109 21.27 -1.53 -38.44
C ALA A 109 20.12 -1.77 -37.44
N CYS A 110 20.38 -1.60 -36.13
CA CYS A 110 19.33 -1.66 -35.12
C CYS A 110 18.26 -0.58 -35.33
N ALA A 111 18.68 0.67 -35.57
CA ALA A 111 17.76 1.77 -35.84
C ALA A 111 16.93 1.54 -37.11
N LEU A 112 17.52 1.02 -38.19
CA LEU A 112 16.81 0.68 -39.41
C LEU A 112 15.82 -0.47 -39.18
N TRP A 113 16.26 -1.54 -38.52
CA TRP A 113 15.42 -2.69 -38.20
C TRP A 113 14.20 -2.31 -37.34
N ARG A 114 14.38 -1.34 -36.44
CA ARG A 114 13.30 -0.81 -35.58
C ARG A 114 12.51 0.34 -36.21
N GLY A 115 12.84 0.78 -37.43
CA GLY A 115 12.20 1.93 -38.09
C GLY A 115 12.47 3.28 -37.41
N ARG A 116 13.58 3.40 -36.67
CA ARG A 116 13.99 4.58 -35.87
C ARG A 116 15.21 5.33 -36.42
N PHE A 117 15.66 5.00 -37.63
CA PHE A 117 16.89 5.55 -38.21
C PHE A 117 16.92 7.08 -38.20
N LEU A 118 15.83 7.72 -38.62
CA LEU A 118 15.76 9.18 -38.67
C LEU A 118 15.38 9.81 -37.34
N SER A 119 14.56 9.15 -36.52
CA SER A 119 14.07 9.73 -35.27
C SER A 119 15.12 9.75 -34.16
N TYR A 120 15.95 8.71 -34.08
CA TYR A 120 16.91 8.55 -32.98
C TYR A 120 17.96 9.67 -32.91
N PRO A 121 18.60 10.11 -34.01
CA PRO A 121 19.53 11.24 -33.97
C PRO A 121 18.92 12.52 -33.39
N PHE A 122 17.65 12.84 -33.69
CA PHE A 122 17.00 14.02 -33.14
C PHE A 122 16.80 13.91 -31.62
N VAL A 123 16.30 12.76 -31.14
CA VAL A 123 16.10 12.54 -29.70
C VAL A 123 17.45 12.51 -28.98
N PHE A 124 18.46 11.87 -29.58
CA PHE A 124 19.83 11.86 -29.07
C PHE A 124 20.34 13.28 -28.87
N TRP A 125 20.42 14.08 -29.93
CA TRP A 125 20.99 15.42 -29.84
C TRP A 125 20.19 16.36 -28.93
N ALA A 126 18.87 16.19 -28.85
CA ALA A 126 18.03 16.92 -27.90
C ALA A 126 18.31 16.54 -26.44
N GLY A 127 18.57 15.27 -26.13
CA GLY A 127 18.82 14.80 -24.76
C GLY A 127 20.27 14.96 -24.27
N VAL A 128 21.24 14.94 -25.18
CA VAL A 128 22.67 14.90 -24.86
C VAL A 128 23.20 16.22 -24.30
N GLY A 129 22.73 17.36 -24.81
CA GLY A 129 23.16 18.67 -24.33
C GLY A 129 22.97 18.84 -22.82
N HIS A 130 21.85 18.36 -22.28
CA HIS A 130 21.58 18.37 -20.84
C HIS A 130 22.48 17.40 -20.04
N ARG A 131 22.58 16.13 -20.48
CA ARG A 131 23.35 15.12 -19.74
C ARG A 131 24.85 15.40 -19.73
N THR A 132 25.36 16.07 -20.76
CA THR A 132 26.78 16.40 -20.87
C THR A 132 27.22 17.33 -19.74
N HIS A 133 26.41 18.34 -19.37
CA HIS A 133 26.72 19.20 -18.24
C HIS A 133 26.76 18.43 -16.91
N TYR A 134 25.74 17.60 -16.66
CA TYR A 134 25.64 16.79 -15.45
C TYR A 134 26.79 15.80 -15.30
N GLU A 135 27.12 15.07 -16.37
CA GLU A 135 28.27 14.16 -16.38
C GLU A 135 29.59 14.92 -16.18
N LEU A 136 29.78 16.05 -16.86
CA LEU A 136 30.99 16.87 -16.68
C LEU A 136 31.12 17.37 -15.24
N GLU A 137 30.05 17.81 -14.59
CA GLU A 137 30.09 18.21 -13.18
C GLU A 137 30.37 17.05 -12.23
N ARG A 138 29.75 15.89 -12.45
CA ARG A 138 30.01 14.68 -11.67
C ARG A 138 31.49 14.29 -11.71
N TRP A 139 32.12 14.36 -12.88
CA TRP A 139 33.53 13.99 -13.07
C TRP A 139 34.52 15.14 -12.85
N LYS A 140 34.07 16.35 -12.46
CA LYS A 140 34.99 17.41 -11.98
C LYS A 140 35.54 17.13 -10.59
N GLN A 141 34.83 16.35 -9.77
CA GLN A 141 35.25 16.07 -8.39
C GLN A 141 36.18 14.85 -8.33
N TRP A 142 37.42 15.05 -7.86
CA TRP A 142 38.41 13.98 -7.69
C TRP A 142 37.90 12.82 -6.81
N LYS A 143 37.10 13.13 -5.78
CA LYS A 143 36.47 12.12 -4.90
C LYS A 143 35.63 11.09 -5.67
N ASN A 144 34.96 11.51 -6.75
CA ASN A 144 34.18 10.59 -7.58
C ASN A 144 35.10 9.72 -8.44
N TRP A 145 36.25 10.24 -8.87
CA TRP A 145 37.28 9.45 -9.53
C TRP A 145 37.93 8.43 -8.58
N SER A 146 38.32 8.84 -7.38
CA SER A 146 38.96 7.96 -6.40
C SER A 146 38.00 6.87 -5.93
N TRP A 147 36.76 7.21 -5.55
CA TRP A 147 35.73 6.24 -5.19
C TRP A 147 35.44 5.27 -6.33
N TYR A 148 35.38 5.77 -7.58
CA TYR A 148 35.22 4.92 -8.75
C TYR A 148 36.39 3.95 -8.88
N PHE A 149 37.63 4.44 -8.86
CA PHE A 149 38.83 3.60 -8.97
C PHE A 149 38.94 2.58 -7.83
N GLU A 150 38.66 2.96 -6.59
CA GLU A 150 38.68 2.07 -5.41
C GLU A 150 37.59 0.99 -5.50
N SER A 151 36.34 1.38 -5.75
CA SER A 151 35.22 0.44 -5.94
C SER A 151 35.46 -0.50 -7.14
N ARG A 152 36.22 -0.04 -8.15
CA ARG A 152 36.59 -0.84 -9.32
C ARG A 152 37.75 -1.78 -9.04
N LEU A 153 38.73 -1.37 -8.24
CA LEU A 153 39.83 -2.22 -7.83
C LEU A 153 39.29 -3.43 -7.06
N GLU A 154 38.32 -3.22 -6.16
CA GLU A 154 37.62 -4.28 -5.42
C GLU A 154 36.86 -5.24 -6.35
N LEU A 155 36.11 -4.72 -7.33
CA LEU A 155 35.40 -5.52 -8.33
C LEU A 155 36.35 -6.32 -9.24
N PHE A 156 37.50 -5.75 -9.61
CA PHE A 156 38.51 -6.46 -10.40
C PHE A 156 39.21 -7.54 -9.57
N THR A 157 39.45 -7.33 -8.28
CA THR A 157 39.98 -8.37 -7.39
C THR A 157 38.98 -9.50 -7.20
N ASP A 158 37.67 -9.21 -7.09
CA ASP A 158 36.62 -10.22 -7.00
C ASP A 158 36.44 -11.00 -8.31
N ALA A 159 36.46 -10.32 -9.46
CA ALA A 159 36.36 -10.96 -10.76
C ALA A 159 37.62 -11.79 -11.11
N ALA A 160 38.82 -11.29 -10.77
CA ALA A 160 40.06 -12.03 -10.89
C ALA A 160 40.07 -13.27 -9.97
N GLY A 161 39.52 -13.15 -8.75
CA GLY A 161 39.28 -14.29 -7.85
C GLY A 161 38.31 -15.31 -8.44
N TYR A 162 37.25 -14.87 -9.12
CA TYR A 162 36.28 -15.75 -9.79
C TYR A 162 36.85 -16.46 -11.02
N ILE A 163 37.74 -15.78 -11.77
CA ILE A 163 38.44 -16.35 -12.93
C ILE A 163 39.57 -17.28 -12.48
N ALA A 164 40.27 -16.95 -11.40
CA ALA A 164 41.34 -17.78 -10.83
C ALA A 164 40.82 -19.00 -10.06
N GLY A 165 39.62 -18.93 -9.46
CA GLY A 165 38.95 -20.03 -8.76
C GLY A 165 38.08 -20.92 -9.65
N GLY A 166 37.88 -20.55 -10.92
CA GLY A 166 37.01 -21.24 -11.87
C GLY A 166 37.62 -22.48 -12.53
N SER A 167 37.88 -23.53 -11.75
CA SER A 167 38.09 -24.88 -12.29
C SER A 167 36.76 -25.42 -12.84
N TRP A 168 36.52 -25.18 -14.13
CA TRP A 168 35.43 -25.77 -14.92
C TRP A 168 35.46 -27.32 -14.94
N LEU A 169 36.59 -27.95 -14.58
CA LEU A 169 36.73 -29.40 -14.47
C LEU A 169 36.18 -30.02 -13.17
N GLY A 170 35.96 -29.23 -12.11
CA GLY A 170 35.47 -29.76 -10.82
C GLY A 170 33.99 -30.12 -10.78
N LYS A 171 33.18 -29.58 -11.70
CA LYS A 171 31.71 -29.78 -11.71
C LYS A 171 31.23 -30.98 -12.54
N LEU A 172 32.14 -31.74 -13.15
CA LEU A 172 31.81 -32.95 -13.93
C LEU A 172 31.95 -34.27 -13.15
N VAL A 173 32.40 -34.24 -11.88
CA VAL A 173 32.65 -35.47 -11.08
C VAL A 173 31.70 -35.65 -9.88
N SER A 174 30.74 -34.74 -9.64
CA SER A 174 29.88 -34.80 -8.43
C SER A 174 28.41 -35.11 -8.69
N ALA A 175 28.07 -35.77 -9.81
CA ALA A 175 26.71 -36.19 -10.12
C ALA A 175 26.60 -37.72 -10.23
N SER A 176 26.71 -38.42 -9.10
CA SER A 176 26.21 -39.79 -8.93
C SER A 176 26.21 -40.17 -7.45
N ALA A 177 25.11 -39.88 -6.75
CA ALA A 177 24.67 -40.61 -5.57
C ALA A 177 23.23 -40.19 -5.25
N VAL A 178 22.26 -40.93 -5.80
CA VAL A 178 20.89 -40.97 -5.28
C VAL A 178 20.90 -41.97 -4.14
N PRO A 179 20.56 -41.62 -2.88
CA PRO A 179 20.22 -42.62 -1.90
C PRO A 179 18.77 -43.05 -2.14
N SER A 180 18.60 -44.31 -2.52
CA SER A 180 17.32 -45.02 -2.47
C SER A 180 16.83 -45.07 -1.02
N SER A 181 15.70 -44.40 -0.73
CA SER A 181 14.97 -44.57 0.52
C SER A 181 14.20 -45.90 0.47
N GLU A 182 14.80 -46.95 1.02
CA GLU A 182 14.11 -48.18 1.38
C GLU A 182 13.17 -47.92 2.56
N ALA A 183 11.93 -48.35 2.41
CA ALA A 183 10.91 -48.32 3.43
C ALA A 183 11.28 -49.27 4.59
N ALA A 184 11.38 -48.73 5.80
CA ALA A 184 11.40 -49.53 7.01
C ALA A 184 9.97 -50.00 7.34
N PRO A 185 9.76 -51.27 7.70
CA PRO A 185 8.44 -51.77 8.06
C PRO A 185 8.01 -51.20 9.42
N ALA A 186 6.77 -50.75 9.45
CA ALA A 186 6.05 -50.42 10.67
C ALA A 186 5.68 -51.71 11.41
N SER A 187 6.42 -52.06 12.45
CA SER A 187 5.96 -52.94 13.52
C SER A 187 6.77 -52.68 14.79
N ASP A 188 6.09 -52.78 15.93
CA ASP A 188 6.62 -52.72 17.31
C ASP A 188 6.59 -51.37 18.03
N TYR A 189 5.42 -50.71 17.97
CA TYR A 189 5.02 -49.69 18.95
C TYR A 189 3.86 -50.14 19.86
N ALA A 190 3.83 -51.42 20.25
CA ALA A 190 2.75 -51.99 21.06
C ALA A 190 3.17 -52.61 22.42
N GLN A 191 4.43 -52.45 22.86
CA GLN A 191 4.88 -53.12 24.08
C GLN A 191 5.76 -52.27 25.02
N MET A 192 5.46 -50.97 25.15
CA MET A 192 6.03 -50.10 26.20
C MET A 192 4.97 -49.31 26.97
N ALA A 193 3.73 -49.81 27.04
CA ALA A 193 2.64 -49.14 27.76
C ALA A 193 2.42 -49.63 29.20
N ASN A 194 3.17 -50.63 29.71
CA ASN A 194 2.83 -51.27 30.99
C ASN A 194 3.84 -51.14 32.13
N ASP A 195 5.00 -50.48 31.95
CA ASP A 195 5.94 -50.27 33.06
C ASP A 195 6.36 -48.79 33.17
N CYS A 196 5.47 -47.95 33.69
CA CYS A 196 5.86 -46.63 34.22
C CYS A 196 5.64 -46.63 35.74
N CYS A 197 6.75 -46.84 36.43
CA CYS A 197 6.85 -46.94 37.88
C CYS A 197 6.53 -45.61 38.57
N TRP A 198 5.89 -45.75 39.73
CA TRP A 198 5.78 -44.77 40.79
C TRP A 198 7.09 -44.01 41.04
N THR A 199 6.95 -42.72 41.36
CA THR A 199 7.97 -41.81 41.92
C THR A 199 9.14 -41.41 41.00
N CYS A 200 9.05 -40.16 40.54
CA CYS A 200 10.15 -39.21 40.46
C CYS A 200 11.25 -39.49 41.52
N GLY A 201 12.36 -40.08 41.08
CA GLY A 201 13.54 -40.40 41.90
C GLY A 201 14.82 -40.17 41.10
N ARG A 202 15.85 -39.67 41.79
CA ARG A 202 17.17 -39.27 41.27
C ARG A 202 17.94 -40.41 40.58
N GLU A 203 19.03 -39.99 39.93
CA GLU A 203 20.20 -40.76 39.47
C GLU A 203 20.20 -41.24 38.02
N VAL A 204 20.43 -40.31 37.08
CA VAL A 204 21.34 -40.55 35.93
C VAL A 204 22.08 -39.24 35.60
N LEU A 205 23.04 -38.89 36.45
CA LEU A 205 24.11 -37.93 36.13
C LEU A 205 25.42 -38.70 36.31
N GLU A 206 25.86 -39.47 35.32
CA GLU A 206 27.26 -39.92 35.34
C GLU A 206 27.90 -40.38 34.04
N ARG A 207 27.22 -40.40 32.88
CA ARG A 207 27.93 -40.66 31.60
C ARG A 207 27.40 -39.80 30.44
N TRP A 208 27.81 -38.53 30.46
CA TRP A 208 27.82 -37.65 29.29
C TRP A 208 29.03 -36.71 29.47
N PRO A 209 29.95 -36.54 28.49
CA PRO A 209 29.80 -36.73 27.04
C PRO A 209 30.70 -37.83 26.42
N PRO A 210 30.48 -38.27 25.16
CA PRO A 210 31.57 -38.66 24.30
C PRO A 210 32.16 -37.43 23.60
N THR A 211 33.47 -37.47 23.49
CA THR A 211 34.40 -36.48 22.98
C THR A 211 34.39 -36.39 21.44
N HIS A 212 34.65 -35.16 20.96
CA HIS A 212 35.14 -34.74 19.63
C HIS A 212 34.30 -35.01 18.36
N LEU A 213 33.59 -33.97 17.89
CA LEU A 213 33.40 -33.65 16.46
C LEU A 213 33.32 -32.11 16.26
N PRO A 214 33.82 -31.55 15.14
CA PRO A 214 33.94 -30.10 14.91
C PRO A 214 32.66 -29.44 14.36
N GLU A 215 32.72 -28.11 14.35
CA GLU A 215 31.65 -27.10 14.37
C GLU A 215 30.61 -27.09 13.22
N GLU A 216 29.48 -26.43 13.53
CA GLU A 216 28.60 -25.65 12.64
C GLU A 216 27.30 -26.21 12.02
N ARG A 217 26.75 -27.37 12.42
CA ARG A 217 25.39 -27.78 11.94
C ARG A 217 24.38 -28.32 12.96
N ALA A 218 24.58 -28.15 14.27
CA ALA A 218 23.73 -28.79 15.28
C ALA A 218 22.79 -27.87 16.11
N LEU A 219 22.56 -26.61 15.74
CA LEU A 219 21.71 -25.70 16.54
C LEU A 219 20.22 -25.66 16.16
N LEU A 220 19.73 -26.51 15.25
CA LEU A 220 18.33 -26.46 14.80
C LEU A 220 17.48 -27.73 14.98
N ASN A 221 18.00 -28.84 15.54
CA ASN A 221 17.21 -30.09 15.63
C ASN A 221 17.07 -30.74 17.01
N CYS A 222 17.46 -30.07 18.10
CA CYS A 222 17.02 -30.49 19.44
C CYS A 222 16.72 -29.23 20.27
N PRO A 223 15.45 -28.94 20.67
CA PRO A 223 15.26 -28.13 21.85
C PRO A 223 15.93 -28.90 22.99
N GLY A 224 16.93 -28.30 23.64
CA GLY A 224 17.52 -28.88 24.84
C GLY A 224 16.42 -29.26 25.85
N PRO A 225 16.66 -30.23 26.74
CA PRO A 225 15.66 -30.60 27.74
C PRO A 225 15.20 -29.33 28.46
N ILE A 226 13.92 -29.00 28.34
CA ILE A 226 13.27 -27.97 29.15
C ILE A 226 13.21 -28.53 30.58
N ALA A 227 14.33 -28.46 31.28
CA ALA A 227 14.44 -28.80 32.69
C ALA A 227 13.56 -27.79 33.45
N GLY A 228 12.35 -28.21 33.83
CA GLY A 228 11.46 -27.41 34.68
C GLY A 228 10.01 -27.29 34.24
N ALA A 229 9.56 -27.92 33.15
CA ALA A 229 8.13 -27.94 32.82
C ALA A 229 7.36 -28.74 33.88
N LYS A 230 6.66 -28.01 34.75
CA LYS A 230 5.75 -28.56 35.76
C LYS A 230 4.35 -28.56 35.17
N ASP A 231 3.57 -29.62 35.42
CA ASP A 231 2.14 -29.60 35.17
C ASP A 231 1.45 -28.53 36.03
N ARG A 232 0.15 -28.32 35.83
CA ARG A 232 -0.64 -27.37 36.63
C ARG A 232 -0.65 -27.67 38.14
N PHE A 233 -0.16 -28.85 38.56
CA PHE A 233 -0.02 -29.27 39.94
C PHE A 233 1.42 -29.16 40.46
N GLY A 234 2.33 -28.55 39.69
CA GLY A 234 3.72 -28.35 40.09
C GLY A 234 4.62 -29.59 39.88
N LYS A 235 4.15 -30.64 39.21
CA LYS A 235 4.90 -31.90 39.00
C LYS A 235 5.65 -31.88 37.67
N SER A 236 6.93 -32.23 37.70
CA SER A 236 7.73 -32.39 36.47
C SER A 236 7.17 -33.50 35.59
N THR A 237 6.77 -33.18 34.36
CA THR A 237 6.28 -34.16 33.38
C THR A 237 7.39 -34.51 32.39
N CYS A 238 7.76 -35.79 32.29
CA CYS A 238 8.74 -36.25 31.31
C CYS A 238 8.11 -36.33 29.90
N TRP A 239 8.93 -36.25 28.85
CA TRP A 239 8.51 -36.29 27.44
C TRP A 239 7.58 -37.46 27.08
N THR A 240 7.70 -38.60 27.76
CA THR A 240 6.84 -39.77 27.57
C THR A 240 5.44 -39.63 28.16
N CYS A 241 5.24 -38.80 29.18
CA CYS A 241 3.92 -38.55 29.78
C CYS A 241 3.14 -37.42 29.07
N TRP A 242 3.79 -36.62 28.23
CA TRP A 242 3.18 -35.50 27.54
C TRP A 242 2.03 -35.87 26.61
N PRO A 243 2.06 -36.96 25.82
CA PRO A 243 0.93 -37.32 24.97
C PRO A 243 -0.38 -37.54 25.75
N LEU A 244 -0.30 -38.20 26.93
CA LEU A 244 -1.44 -38.40 27.82
C LEU A 244 -1.91 -37.08 28.44
N ALA A 245 -0.97 -36.27 28.95
CA ALA A 245 -1.29 -34.96 29.50
C ALA A 245 -1.92 -34.02 28.46
N SER A 246 -1.44 -34.04 27.22
CA SER A 246 -2.01 -33.31 26.08
C SER A 246 -3.43 -33.78 25.77
N ALA A 247 -3.68 -35.09 25.79
CA ALA A 247 -5.01 -35.65 25.54
C ALA A 247 -6.02 -35.28 26.65
N ASP A 248 -5.60 -35.33 27.91
CA ASP A 248 -6.43 -34.93 29.05
C ASP A 248 -6.67 -33.42 29.04
N ALA A 249 -5.64 -32.60 28.76
CA ALA A 249 -5.80 -31.16 28.60
C ALA A 249 -6.77 -30.81 27.48
N LEU A 250 -6.71 -31.51 26.35
CA LEU A 250 -7.64 -31.32 25.23
C LEU A 250 -9.08 -31.67 25.63
N ARG A 251 -9.27 -32.75 26.41
CA ARG A 251 -10.59 -33.14 26.94
C ARG A 251 -11.12 -32.10 27.92
N GLU A 252 -10.29 -31.65 28.86
CA GLU A 252 -10.65 -30.61 29.83
C GLU A 252 -11.00 -29.29 29.12
N GLY A 253 -10.20 -28.85 28.17
CA GLY A 253 -10.49 -27.61 27.43
C GLY A 253 -11.71 -27.70 26.52
N LYS A 254 -12.02 -28.89 25.95
CA LYS A 254 -13.29 -29.15 25.26
C LYS A 254 -14.48 -29.02 26.20
N LEU A 255 -14.40 -29.58 27.41
CA LEU A 255 -15.46 -29.46 28.42
C LEU A 255 -15.62 -28.00 28.88
N LEU A 256 -14.51 -27.31 29.13
CA LEU A 256 -14.47 -25.90 29.52
C LEU A 256 -15.15 -25.01 28.47
N ALA A 257 -14.73 -25.14 27.21
CA ALA A 257 -15.32 -24.38 26.12
C ALA A 257 -16.81 -24.70 25.93
N GLN A 258 -17.23 -25.95 26.12
CA GLN A 258 -18.65 -26.30 26.10
C GLN A 258 -19.43 -25.60 27.21
N GLN A 259 -18.89 -25.56 28.43
CA GLN A 259 -19.51 -24.85 29.55
C GLN A 259 -19.63 -23.35 29.28
N ILE A 260 -18.54 -22.72 28.83
CA ILE A 260 -18.50 -21.26 28.59
C ILE A 260 -19.34 -20.86 27.37
N LEU A 261 -19.19 -21.55 26.24
CA LEU A 261 -19.82 -21.15 24.98
C LEU A 261 -21.30 -21.53 24.90
N SER A 262 -21.77 -22.52 25.66
CA SER A 262 -23.20 -22.87 25.72
C SER A 262 -24.05 -21.86 26.50
N GLY A 263 -23.43 -20.92 27.23
CA GLY A 263 -24.15 -19.91 28.00
C GLY A 263 -24.90 -20.47 29.21
N ASN A 264 -24.69 -21.75 29.56
CA ASN A 264 -25.20 -22.35 30.78
C ASN A 264 -24.37 -21.83 31.97
N ASN A 265 -24.69 -20.63 32.44
CA ASN A 265 -24.19 -20.12 33.71
C ASN A 265 -24.61 -21.08 34.83
N TYR A 266 -23.67 -21.88 35.31
CA TYR A 266 -23.80 -22.53 36.61
C TYR A 266 -23.82 -21.42 37.65
N SER A 267 -25.03 -21.02 38.07
CA SER A 267 -25.22 -20.22 39.28
C SER A 267 -24.64 -21.05 40.43
N SER A 268 -23.41 -20.72 40.83
CA SER A 268 -22.83 -21.24 42.06
C SER A 268 -23.51 -20.55 43.24
N ASN A 269 -24.71 -20.97 43.59
CA ASN A 269 -25.25 -20.79 44.93
C ASN A 269 -24.43 -21.68 45.89
N ASN A 270 -23.27 -21.19 46.31
CA ASN A 270 -22.66 -21.61 47.56
C ASN A 270 -22.94 -20.50 48.58
N SER A 271 -24.11 -20.56 49.21
CA SER A 271 -24.33 -19.93 50.50
C SER A 271 -23.56 -20.75 51.54
N SER A 272 -22.57 -20.10 52.12
CA SER A 272 -22.05 -20.40 53.45
C SER A 272 -23.19 -20.57 54.45
N ASP A 273 -23.26 -21.73 55.11
CA ASP A 273 -23.79 -21.84 56.47
C ASP A 273 -23.01 -22.92 57.22
N ASP A 274 -22.28 -22.45 58.24
CA ASP A 274 -21.72 -23.20 59.34
C ASP A 274 -22.86 -23.71 60.25
N ASN A 275 -22.85 -24.99 60.58
CA ASN A 275 -22.85 -25.46 61.98
C ASN A 275 -22.82 -26.98 62.08
N GLY A 276 -21.89 -27.49 62.88
CA GLY A 276 -21.73 -28.92 63.15
C GLY A 276 -22.73 -29.47 64.15
N THR A 277 -22.91 -30.80 64.16
CA THR A 277 -22.68 -31.66 65.35
C THR A 277 -22.94 -33.14 65.02
N SER A 278 -21.95 -33.96 65.38
CA SER A 278 -21.97 -35.34 65.92
C SER A 278 -23.10 -36.34 65.63
N ASN A 279 -22.61 -37.56 65.37
CA ASN A 279 -23.08 -38.89 65.79
C ASN A 279 -24.22 -39.60 65.04
N GLY A 280 -23.95 -40.88 64.71
CA GLY A 280 -24.89 -41.96 65.02
C GLY A 280 -25.33 -42.87 63.87
N SER A 281 -24.61 -43.99 63.73
CA SER A 281 -25.13 -45.35 63.54
C SER A 281 -26.12 -45.71 62.40
N SER A 282 -25.67 -46.69 61.61
CA SER A 282 -26.34 -47.99 61.42
C SER A 282 -27.54 -48.13 60.46
N THR A 283 -27.26 -48.97 59.44
CA THR A 283 -28.05 -50.09 58.89
C THR A 283 -29.10 -49.91 57.78
N LYS A 284 -28.83 -50.71 56.72
CA LYS A 284 -29.72 -51.65 56.00
C LYS A 284 -30.68 -51.11 54.94
N ASN A 285 -30.38 -51.40 53.67
CA ASN A 285 -30.96 -52.49 52.84
C ASN A 285 -30.65 -52.18 51.35
N VAL A 286 -29.93 -52.99 50.59
CA VAL A 286 -30.23 -54.34 50.04
C VAL A 286 -31.20 -54.29 48.84
N ASN A 287 -30.65 -54.78 47.72
CA ASN A 287 -31.25 -55.24 46.45
C ASN A 287 -31.73 -54.15 45.47
N GLY A 288 -31.35 -54.16 44.19
CA GLY A 288 -30.79 -55.23 43.36
C GLY A 288 -31.78 -55.62 42.25
N SER A 289 -31.22 -55.95 41.07
CA SER A 289 -31.85 -56.46 39.83
C SER A 289 -32.59 -55.43 38.97
N SER A 290 -32.18 -55.08 37.73
CA SER A 290 -31.68 -55.79 36.54
C SER A 290 -32.78 -56.20 35.54
N SER A 291 -32.39 -56.18 34.26
CA SER A 291 -33.02 -56.78 33.06
C SER A 291 -33.97 -55.84 32.29
N SER A 292 -33.52 -55.27 31.17
CA SER A 292 -33.53 -55.83 29.79
C SER A 292 -34.95 -55.90 29.22
N SER A 293 -35.28 -55.29 28.09
CA SER A 293 -34.90 -55.76 26.75
C SER A 293 -35.68 -54.88 25.75
N SER A 294 -35.02 -54.31 24.74
CA SER A 294 -35.02 -54.80 23.35
C SER A 294 -36.32 -54.55 22.57
N GLY A 295 -36.21 -53.73 21.52
CA GLY A 295 -36.53 -54.24 20.19
C GLY A 295 -37.62 -53.53 19.38
N ASN A 296 -37.15 -52.90 18.30
CA ASN A 296 -37.72 -52.90 16.93
C ASN A 296 -38.91 -51.98 16.62
N VAL A 297 -38.78 -50.96 15.75
CA VAL A 297 -38.50 -50.92 14.28
C VAL A 297 -39.79 -50.90 13.47
N SER A 298 -39.78 -50.03 12.43
CA SER A 298 -40.65 -49.97 11.23
C SER A 298 -41.88 -49.07 11.37
N SER A 299 -42.32 -48.27 10.40
CA SER A 299 -41.81 -47.70 9.13
C SER A 299 -42.93 -46.82 8.55
N ASN A 300 -42.57 -45.89 7.64
CA ASN A 300 -43.40 -45.24 6.60
C ASN A 300 -44.61 -44.39 7.06
N GLY A 301 -45.01 -43.27 6.45
CA GLY A 301 -44.64 -42.57 5.23
C GLY A 301 -45.78 -41.60 4.85
N HIS A 302 -45.44 -40.51 4.13
CA HIS A 302 -46.30 -39.64 3.31
C HIS A 302 -47.32 -38.63 3.89
N ALA A 303 -46.98 -37.34 3.65
CA ALA A 303 -47.65 -36.34 2.81
C ALA A 303 -48.81 -35.43 3.32
N SER A 304 -48.73 -34.19 2.79
CA SER A 304 -49.76 -33.14 2.55
C SER A 304 -50.29 -32.25 3.70
N LEU A 305 -49.77 -31.00 3.73
CA LEU A 305 -50.40 -29.65 3.59
C LEU A 305 -51.86 -29.36 4.09
N PRO A 306 -52.22 -28.07 4.33
CA PRO A 306 -52.79 -27.54 5.59
C PRO A 306 -54.29 -27.17 5.49
N PRO A 307 -54.90 -26.51 6.52
CA PRO A 307 -55.23 -25.09 6.36
C PRO A 307 -55.38 -24.20 7.65
N ALA A 308 -55.20 -22.89 7.42
CA ALA A 308 -56.00 -21.70 7.82
C ALA A 308 -56.52 -21.39 9.27
N LYS A 309 -56.14 -20.18 9.73
CA LYS A 309 -56.89 -19.03 10.34
C LYS A 309 -58.18 -19.23 11.20
N ALA A 310 -58.17 -18.61 12.39
CA ALA A 310 -59.21 -17.75 13.02
C ALA A 310 -58.59 -17.08 14.29
N THR A 311 -58.46 -15.76 14.50
CA THR A 311 -59.38 -14.63 14.83
C THR A 311 -60.27 -14.76 16.08
N ALA A 312 -60.05 -13.88 17.08
CA ALA A 312 -60.99 -13.15 17.96
C ALA A 312 -60.18 -12.51 19.14
N GLU A 313 -60.10 -11.17 19.31
CA GLU A 313 -61.00 -10.26 20.07
C GLU A 313 -61.01 -10.54 21.59
N ALA A 314 -61.00 -9.61 22.57
CA ALA A 314 -61.28 -8.17 22.73
C ALA A 314 -60.46 -7.64 23.96
N THR A 315 -60.33 -6.37 24.37
CA THR A 315 -61.26 -5.25 24.69
C THR A 315 -60.37 -4.03 25.11
N ALA A 316 -60.54 -2.81 24.59
CA ALA A 316 -61.22 -1.63 25.21
C ALA A 316 -60.70 -1.23 26.62
N THR A 317 -60.40 0.01 27.05
CA THR A 317 -60.64 1.41 26.62
C THR A 317 -59.93 2.35 27.61
N ALA A 318 -59.38 3.48 27.17
CA ALA A 318 -59.36 4.79 27.88
C ALA A 318 -58.60 5.86 27.07
N GLU A 319 -59.33 6.61 26.24
CA GLU A 319 -58.93 7.90 25.67
C GLU A 319 -59.60 9.05 26.47
N GLU A 320 -59.14 10.28 26.26
CA GLU A 320 -59.76 11.57 26.62
C GLU A 320 -59.58 12.15 28.03
N ALA A 321 -58.37 12.64 28.35
CA ALA A 321 -58.26 13.73 29.35
C ALA A 321 -57.04 14.68 29.28
N VAL A 322 -56.09 14.57 28.34
CA VAL A 322 -54.89 15.45 28.37
C VAL A 322 -54.55 16.08 26.99
N GLU A 323 -55.50 16.09 26.06
CA GLU A 323 -55.41 16.77 24.76
C GLU A 323 -55.71 18.29 24.85
N ALA A 324 -55.28 18.94 25.93
CA ALA A 324 -55.50 20.37 26.15
C ALA A 324 -54.22 21.16 26.50
N ALA A 325 -53.04 20.52 26.54
CA ALA A 325 -51.77 21.22 26.79
C ALA A 325 -50.86 21.31 25.54
N THR A 326 -51.26 20.69 24.42
CA THR A 326 -50.50 20.58 23.16
C THR A 326 -50.68 21.75 22.19
N ILE A 327 -51.00 22.96 22.67
CA ILE A 327 -51.20 24.14 21.81
C ILE A 327 -50.28 25.33 22.16
N ALA A 328 -49.57 25.31 23.29
CA ALA A 328 -48.74 26.45 23.71
C ALA A 328 -47.24 26.36 23.37
N GLU A 329 -46.68 25.18 23.08
CA GLU A 329 -45.23 25.04 22.85
C GLU A 329 -44.85 24.96 21.34
N ALA A 330 -45.84 24.71 20.48
CA ALA A 330 -45.71 24.76 19.02
C ALA A 330 -45.44 26.19 18.48
N VAL A 331 -45.60 27.22 19.31
CA VAL A 331 -45.35 28.63 18.94
C VAL A 331 -43.87 29.01 19.10
N ALA A 332 -43.08 28.26 19.89
CA ALA A 332 -41.64 28.52 20.04
C ALA A 332 -40.79 27.96 18.88
N MET A 333 -41.30 26.95 18.16
CA MET A 333 -40.69 26.42 16.94
C MET A 333 -40.79 27.37 15.74
N SER A 334 -41.66 28.39 15.77
CA SER A 334 -41.86 29.32 14.65
C SER A 334 -40.88 30.51 14.61
N ILE A 335 -40.02 30.69 15.63
CA ILE A 335 -39.11 31.85 15.74
C ILE A 335 -37.66 31.51 15.31
N ALA A 336 -37.27 30.23 15.28
CA ALA A 336 -35.94 29.82 14.79
C ALA A 336 -35.88 29.68 13.26
N GLU A 337 -36.98 29.28 12.60
CA GLU A 337 -37.06 29.14 11.14
C GLU A 337 -37.07 30.49 10.39
N ALA A 338 -37.52 31.57 11.04
CA ALA A 338 -37.52 32.91 10.46
C ALA A 338 -36.12 33.56 10.37
N THR A 339 -35.14 33.05 11.14
CA THR A 339 -33.77 33.62 11.14
C THR A 339 -32.85 32.97 10.10
N ALA A 340 -33.20 31.76 9.63
CA ALA A 340 -32.43 31.04 8.60
C ALA A 340 -32.82 31.42 7.16
N MET A 341 -34.05 31.90 6.93
CA MET A 341 -34.47 32.39 5.61
C MET A 341 -33.97 33.80 5.28
N ALA A 342 -33.68 34.64 6.28
CA ALA A 342 -33.19 36.01 6.06
C ALA A 342 -31.74 36.10 5.54
N THR A 343 -30.93 35.05 5.71
CA THR A 343 -29.54 34.98 5.21
C THR A 343 -29.43 34.36 3.82
N ALA A 344 -30.43 33.59 3.38
CA ALA A 344 -30.43 32.94 2.06
C ALA A 344 -30.87 33.89 0.93
N GLU A 345 -31.67 34.92 1.23
CA GLU A 345 -32.13 35.90 0.24
C GLU A 345 -31.13 37.05 -0.03
N ALA A 346 -30.17 37.28 0.88
CA ALA A 346 -29.15 38.31 0.73
C ALA A 346 -27.97 37.89 -0.18
N MET A 347 -27.79 36.59 -0.47
CA MET A 347 -26.68 36.08 -1.29
C MET A 347 -27.05 35.82 -2.76
N ASN A 348 -28.32 35.91 -3.15
CA ASN A 348 -28.77 35.52 -4.50
C ASN A 348 -29.05 36.69 -5.47
N ASN A 349 -28.71 37.94 -5.10
CA ASN A 349 -28.96 39.14 -5.91
C ASN A 349 -27.70 39.86 -6.44
N PHE A 350 -26.55 39.18 -6.51
CA PHE A 350 -25.35 39.72 -7.15
C PHE A 350 -24.74 38.71 -8.13
N HIS A 351 -25.35 38.53 -9.30
CA HIS A 351 -24.63 38.25 -10.56
C HIS A 351 -25.57 38.12 -11.76
N THR A 352 -25.96 39.25 -12.33
CA THR A 352 -26.25 39.37 -13.77
C THR A 352 -25.87 40.79 -14.23
N ASP A 353 -25.23 40.86 -15.41
CA ASP A 353 -24.72 42.03 -16.15
C ASP A 353 -23.36 42.59 -15.68
N GLY A 354 -22.36 42.85 -16.52
CA GLY A 354 -22.31 42.92 -17.98
C GLY A 354 -20.88 43.17 -18.47
N GLN A 355 -20.75 43.30 -19.80
CA GLN A 355 -19.53 43.39 -20.59
C GLN A 355 -18.65 44.65 -20.32
N HIS A 356 -17.34 44.55 -20.58
CA HIS A 356 -16.31 45.62 -20.71
C HIS A 356 -16.74 46.80 -21.62
N PRO A 357 -16.13 48.05 -21.61
CA PRO A 357 -14.68 48.35 -21.47
C PRO A 357 -14.23 49.73 -20.86
N LEU A 358 -12.88 49.90 -20.72
CA LEU A 358 -12.03 51.12 -20.80
C LEU A 358 -11.97 52.24 -19.70
N GLN A 359 -10.72 52.50 -19.27
CA GLN A 359 -9.99 53.78 -19.06
C GLN A 359 -10.29 54.79 -17.91
N LEU A 360 -9.17 55.14 -17.22
CA LEU A 360 -8.70 56.46 -16.73
C LEU A 360 -9.00 56.96 -15.29
N MET A 361 -7.93 57.57 -14.73
CA MET A 361 -7.72 58.30 -13.46
C MET A 361 -7.39 57.43 -12.21
N ALA A 362 -6.19 57.38 -11.62
CA ALA A 362 -5.11 58.33 -11.27
C ALA A 362 -5.29 59.08 -9.92
N MET A 363 -4.21 59.01 -9.10
CA MET A 363 -3.83 59.78 -7.89
C MET A 363 -4.41 59.32 -6.53
N ALA A 364 -3.67 59.27 -5.41
CA ALA A 364 -2.24 59.49 -5.09
C ALA A 364 -1.97 59.09 -3.61
N ALA A 365 -0.67 59.08 -3.25
CA ALA A 365 0.02 59.07 -1.92
C ALA A 365 0.73 57.74 -1.59
N THR A 366 2.04 57.50 -1.80
CA THR A 366 3.35 58.16 -1.50
C THR A 366 3.75 58.25 -0.02
N THR A 367 4.76 57.46 0.37
CA THR A 367 5.95 57.80 1.19
C THR A 367 6.84 56.54 1.26
N GLU A 368 7.89 56.43 0.44
CA GLU A 368 9.29 56.91 0.59
C GLU A 368 10.25 55.86 1.18
N LEU A 369 11.28 55.53 0.38
CA LEU A 369 12.50 54.77 0.66
C LEU A 369 13.49 55.62 1.52
N PRO A 370 14.67 55.10 1.92
CA PRO A 370 15.80 55.09 0.98
C PRO A 370 16.60 53.77 0.94
N ASP A 371 17.18 53.56 -0.24
CA ASP A 371 18.24 52.61 -0.58
C ASP A 371 19.55 52.88 0.17
N GLU A 372 20.38 51.85 0.35
CA GLU A 372 21.82 51.99 0.10
C GLU A 372 22.45 50.68 -0.42
N HIS A 373 23.15 50.83 -1.53
CA HIS A 373 23.97 49.85 -2.22
C HIS A 373 25.31 49.68 -1.51
N ASP A 374 25.86 48.45 -1.46
CA ASP A 374 27.29 48.28 -1.77
C ASP A 374 27.62 46.88 -2.31
N GLN A 375 28.34 46.87 -3.43
CA GLN A 375 28.99 45.72 -4.03
C GLN A 375 30.45 45.69 -3.55
N ASN A 376 30.98 44.55 -3.08
CA ASN A 376 32.28 44.09 -3.58
C ASN A 376 32.62 42.64 -3.23
N SER A 377 33.19 41.99 -4.24
CA SER A 377 33.83 40.67 -4.29
C SER A 377 35.18 40.61 -3.55
N ASN A 378 35.53 39.46 -2.96
CA ASN A 378 36.70 38.64 -3.37
C ASN A 378 37.09 37.53 -2.37
N ASN A 379 37.48 36.38 -2.95
CA ASN A 379 38.52 35.41 -2.55
C ASN A 379 38.43 34.74 -1.16
N ASN A 380 38.45 33.43 -0.96
CA ASN A 380 39.16 32.26 -1.51
C ASN A 380 39.88 31.57 -0.33
N ASN A 381 39.60 30.27 -0.19
CA ASN A 381 40.47 29.17 0.21
C ASN A 381 40.91 28.93 1.68
N ASN A 382 40.69 27.65 2.01
CA ASN A 382 41.52 26.67 2.72
C ASN A 382 41.25 26.38 4.20
N ASP A 383 40.72 25.15 4.40
CA ASP A 383 41.35 24.03 5.11
C ASP A 383 42.09 24.33 6.42
N ASN A 384 41.60 23.78 7.53
CA ASN A 384 42.26 22.62 8.15
C ASN A 384 41.51 21.98 9.33
N ASN A 385 41.81 20.68 9.44
CA ASN A 385 41.52 19.66 10.43
C ASN A 385 41.73 19.99 11.92
N ASP A 386 40.99 19.20 12.71
CA ASP A 386 41.33 18.48 13.95
C ASP A 386 41.80 19.18 15.24
N ASN A 387 41.20 18.68 16.33
CA ASN A 387 41.74 18.46 17.67
C ASN A 387 41.74 19.60 18.73
N ASN A 388 40.86 19.36 19.72
CA ASN A 388 41.16 19.23 21.15
C ASN A 388 41.21 20.48 22.07
N SER A 389 40.59 20.27 23.24
CA SER A 389 40.83 20.86 24.57
C SER A 389 40.58 22.35 24.87
N ASN A 390 39.71 22.56 25.86
CA ASN A 390 39.69 23.60 26.91
C ASN A 390 40.75 24.72 26.86
N THR A 391 40.28 25.98 26.91
CA THR A 391 40.41 26.86 28.11
C THR A 391 39.64 28.18 27.95
N ASP A 392 39.11 28.65 29.07
CA ASP A 392 38.53 29.98 29.33
C ASP A 392 39.38 31.15 28.80
N ASN A 393 38.71 32.18 28.25
CA ASN A 393 38.62 33.48 28.93
C ASN A 393 37.71 34.51 28.21
N SER A 394 36.72 34.99 28.97
CA SER A 394 36.25 36.37 29.08
C SER A 394 36.20 37.29 27.83
N GLN A 395 34.99 37.71 27.45
CA GLN A 395 34.62 39.14 27.45
C GLN A 395 33.10 39.32 27.46
N GLN A 396 32.63 39.93 28.54
CA GLN A 396 31.27 40.42 28.76
C GLN A 396 31.01 41.69 27.94
N ILE A 397 29.86 41.75 27.26
CA ILE A 397 29.15 43.03 27.00
C ILE A 397 27.68 42.79 27.38
N ALA A 398 27.24 43.50 28.43
CA ALA A 398 25.87 43.51 28.92
C ALA A 398 24.99 44.48 28.11
N PRO A 399 23.69 44.20 27.89
CA PRO A 399 22.72 45.21 27.48
C PRO A 399 22.02 45.84 28.70
N THR A 400 21.89 47.16 28.62
CA THR A 400 21.24 48.07 29.57
C THR A 400 19.74 47.84 29.69
N ALA A 401 19.28 47.91 30.93
CA ALA A 401 17.89 47.89 31.36
C ALA A 401 17.11 49.16 30.94
N ARG A 402 15.86 48.98 30.53
CA ARG A 402 14.73 49.89 30.83
C ARG A 402 13.41 49.23 30.44
N GLU A 403 12.67 48.75 31.44
CA GLU A 403 11.21 48.86 31.60
C GLU A 403 10.74 47.86 32.66
N ALA A 404 10.73 48.30 33.92
CA ALA A 404 10.00 47.66 35.00
C ALA A 404 9.63 48.73 36.03
N ALA A 405 8.36 49.13 36.05
CA ALA A 405 7.70 49.67 37.24
C ALA A 405 6.19 49.69 37.02
N ALA A 406 5.48 48.73 37.63
CA ALA A 406 4.25 48.93 38.42
C ALA A 406 3.36 47.67 38.41
N ALA A 407 3.51 46.85 39.45
CA ALA A 407 2.41 46.32 40.27
C ALA A 407 2.95 45.22 41.18
N SER A 408 3.24 45.62 42.41
CA SER A 408 3.57 44.76 43.54
C SER A 408 2.30 44.27 44.24
N ASN A 409 2.48 43.14 44.94
CA ASN A 409 1.70 42.65 46.10
C ASN A 409 0.58 41.65 45.79
N GLY A 410 0.97 40.39 45.93
CA GLY A 410 0.09 39.24 46.15
C GLY A 410 0.98 38.06 46.52
N ASP A 411 1.37 37.98 47.79
CA ASP A 411 1.98 36.80 48.40
C ASP A 411 1.04 35.60 48.19
N THR A 412 1.40 34.76 47.24
CA THR A 412 1.03 33.35 47.26
C THR A 412 2.33 32.59 47.20
N ASP A 413 2.64 31.86 48.28
CA ASP A 413 3.61 30.76 48.32
C ASP A 413 3.23 29.73 47.24
N GLN A 414 3.52 30.05 45.97
CA GLN A 414 3.70 29.02 44.98
C GLN A 414 5.06 28.40 45.27
N PRO A 415 5.13 27.06 45.42
CA PRO A 415 6.42 26.40 45.53
C PRO A 415 7.26 26.89 44.36
N SER A 416 8.46 27.39 44.64
CA SER A 416 9.46 27.79 43.64
C SER A 416 9.74 26.57 42.78
N GLY A 417 8.89 26.35 41.78
CA GLY A 417 9.05 25.29 40.80
C GLY A 417 10.37 25.58 40.13
N ASP A 418 11.35 24.72 40.40
CA ASP A 418 12.70 24.83 39.89
C ASP A 418 12.64 25.24 38.42
N ARG A 419 12.96 26.50 38.15
CA ARG A 419 12.95 27.04 36.80
C ARG A 419 14.18 26.47 36.15
N TRP A 420 13.99 25.47 35.29
CA TRP A 420 15.10 24.84 34.58
C TRP A 420 15.92 25.91 33.88
N SER A 421 17.24 25.81 33.96
CA SER A 421 18.11 26.67 33.17
C SER A 421 17.88 26.41 31.67
N GLU A 422 18.12 27.41 30.83
CA GLU A 422 18.02 27.28 29.36
C GLU A 422 18.85 26.09 28.82
N SER A 423 20.00 25.80 29.45
CA SER A 423 20.84 24.65 29.13
C SER A 423 20.21 23.31 29.54
N GLU A 424 19.60 23.22 30.71
CA GLU A 424 18.91 22.00 31.18
C GLU A 424 17.69 21.71 30.32
N TRP A 425 16.94 22.76 29.96
CA TRP A 425 15.81 22.66 29.04
C TRP A 425 16.25 22.16 27.66
N LYS A 426 17.31 22.73 27.08
CA LYS A 426 17.88 22.26 25.80
C LYS A 426 18.36 20.82 25.87
N GLU A 427 19.03 20.43 26.95
CA GLU A 427 19.54 19.07 27.12
C GLU A 427 18.42 18.05 27.33
N TRP A 428 17.43 18.35 28.17
CA TRP A 428 16.26 17.50 28.33
C TRP A 428 15.48 17.38 27.01
N ARG A 429 15.27 18.49 26.29
CA ARG A 429 14.61 18.45 24.98
C ARG A 429 15.35 17.56 23.99
N ARG A 430 16.69 17.65 23.94
CA ARG A 430 17.54 16.77 23.12
C ARG A 430 17.37 15.30 23.53
N ARG A 431 17.33 15.00 24.83
CA ARG A 431 17.09 13.64 25.35
C ARG A 431 15.69 13.14 25.05
N TYR A 432 14.68 14.00 25.20
CA TYR A 432 13.29 13.68 24.88
C TYR A 432 13.11 13.44 23.39
N ASP A 433 13.72 14.25 22.52
CA ASP A 433 13.69 14.04 21.07
C ASP A 433 14.35 12.72 20.70
N SER A 434 15.50 12.41 21.29
CA SER A 434 16.17 11.12 21.13
C SER A 434 15.31 9.97 21.65
N TYR A 435 14.66 10.13 22.81
CA TYR A 435 13.75 9.14 23.38
C TYR A 435 12.53 8.92 22.49
N TRP A 436 11.81 9.98 22.11
CA TRP A 436 10.60 9.93 21.30
C TRP A 436 10.90 9.30 19.94
N TRP A 437 11.99 9.73 19.31
CA TRP A 437 12.50 9.10 18.08
C TRP A 437 12.68 7.59 18.23
N THR A 438 13.25 7.19 19.36
CA THR A 438 13.64 5.81 19.61
C THR A 438 12.46 4.92 20.01
N ASN A 439 11.43 5.51 20.64
CA ASN A 439 10.36 4.77 21.31
C ASN A 439 8.96 5.00 20.71
N THR A 440 8.77 6.05 19.90
CA THR A 440 7.46 6.46 19.39
C THR A 440 7.49 6.57 17.87
N THR A 441 7.28 5.45 17.20
CA THR A 441 7.10 5.39 15.73
C THR A 441 5.64 5.31 15.31
N GLN A 442 4.73 5.30 16.29
CA GLN A 442 3.31 5.13 16.11
C GLN A 442 2.55 5.93 17.16
N ASP A 443 1.55 6.68 16.70
CA ASP A 443 0.53 7.32 17.51
C ASP A 443 -0.86 6.82 17.09
N THR A 444 -1.84 6.97 17.98
CA THR A 444 -3.24 6.69 17.65
C THR A 444 -4.11 7.87 18.01
N VAL A 445 -5.09 8.18 17.16
CA VAL A 445 -6.10 9.22 17.41
C VAL A 445 -7.40 8.52 17.80
N SER A 446 -7.84 8.79 19.02
CA SER A 446 -9.16 8.41 19.53
C SER A 446 -9.96 9.69 19.78
N VAL A 447 -11.20 9.73 19.30
CA VAL A 447 -12.15 10.77 19.64
C VAL A 447 -13.29 10.14 20.41
N GLU A 448 -13.52 10.66 21.61
CA GLU A 448 -14.75 10.41 22.34
C GLU A 448 -15.85 11.20 21.66
N LEU A 449 -16.72 10.49 20.95
CA LEU A 449 -17.96 11.09 20.46
C LEU A 449 -18.79 11.50 21.68
N PRO A 450 -19.30 12.75 21.73
CA PRO A 450 -20.31 13.14 22.71
C PRO A 450 -21.39 12.07 22.77
N ALA A 451 -21.81 11.67 23.96
CA ALA A 451 -22.79 10.59 24.14
C ALA A 451 -24.03 10.75 23.23
N GLU A 452 -24.43 11.99 22.97
CA GLU A 452 -25.53 12.36 22.07
C GLU A 452 -25.32 11.91 20.61
N LEU A 453 -24.07 11.90 20.11
CA LEU A 453 -23.70 11.39 18.79
C LEU A 453 -23.43 9.87 18.81
N THR A 454 -23.06 9.32 19.97
CA THR A 454 -22.83 7.87 20.16
C THR A 454 -24.15 7.08 20.28
N VAL A 455 -25.26 7.73 20.61
CA VAL A 455 -26.63 7.16 20.65
C VAL A 455 -27.24 7.08 19.23
N GLY A 456 -26.41 6.65 18.28
CA GLY A 456 -26.78 6.08 16.99
C GLY A 456 -26.97 4.56 17.06
N SER A 457 -27.46 4.02 18.18
CA SER A 457 -28.43 2.94 18.06
C SER A 457 -29.48 3.46 17.08
N SER A 458 -29.57 2.87 15.88
CA SER A 458 -30.53 3.24 14.84
C SER A 458 -31.77 3.85 15.49
N PRO A 459 -32.12 5.12 15.18
CA PRO A 459 -33.02 5.95 15.98
C PRO A 459 -34.10 5.08 16.56
N SER A 460 -34.01 4.83 17.89
CA SER A 460 -34.92 3.93 18.58
C SER A 460 -36.31 4.41 18.24
N SER A 461 -37.01 3.62 17.42
CA SER A 461 -38.30 3.88 16.76
C SER A 461 -39.20 4.79 17.58
N SER A 462 -38.96 6.09 17.51
CA SER A 462 -39.72 7.11 18.21
C SER A 462 -40.96 7.36 17.38
N SER A 463 -41.87 6.39 17.35
CA SER A 463 -43.23 6.48 16.79
C SER A 463 -43.34 7.39 15.56
N THR A 464 -42.39 7.29 14.62
CA THR A 464 -42.67 7.69 13.25
C THR A 464 -43.61 6.59 12.79
N ALA A 465 -44.90 6.92 12.70
CA ALA A 465 -45.89 6.06 12.08
C ALA A 465 -45.23 5.38 10.88
N PRO A 466 -45.30 4.04 10.74
CA PRO A 466 -44.54 3.30 9.74
C PRO A 466 -44.70 4.04 8.42
N VAL A 467 -43.64 4.77 8.03
CA VAL A 467 -43.62 5.49 6.77
C VAL A 467 -43.75 4.37 5.77
N ALA A 468 -44.96 4.22 5.22
CA ALA A 468 -45.35 3.07 4.42
C ALA A 468 -44.19 2.81 3.46
N GLU A 469 -43.50 1.70 3.67
CA GLU A 469 -42.30 1.36 2.94
C GLU A 469 -42.71 1.39 1.48
N GLU A 470 -42.27 2.43 0.76
CA GLU A 470 -42.71 2.67 -0.61
C GLU A 470 -42.20 1.46 -1.40
N VAL A 471 -43.09 0.50 -1.63
CA VAL A 471 -42.75 -0.77 -2.26
C VAL A 471 -42.28 -0.42 -3.67
N ILE A 472 -40.96 -0.51 -3.88
CA ILE A 472 -40.34 -0.28 -5.18
C ILE A 472 -40.89 -1.37 -6.11
N SER A 473 -41.88 -1.02 -6.92
CA SER A 473 -42.57 -1.97 -7.80
C SER A 473 -41.70 -2.45 -8.95
N ASP A 474 -40.64 -1.69 -9.30
CA ASP A 474 -39.69 -2.06 -10.34
C ASP A 474 -38.57 -2.96 -9.78
N PRO A 475 -38.51 -4.24 -10.16
CA PRO A 475 -37.48 -5.17 -9.68
C PRO A 475 -36.06 -4.77 -10.12
N ARG A 476 -35.92 -4.02 -11.23
CA ARG A 476 -34.61 -3.53 -11.68
C ARG A 476 -34.10 -2.42 -10.78
N LEU A 477 -34.97 -1.47 -10.44
CA LEU A 477 -34.65 -0.41 -9.50
C LEU A 477 -34.34 -0.98 -8.11
N GLN A 478 -35.10 -1.98 -7.66
CA GLN A 478 -34.81 -2.69 -6.41
C GLN A 478 -33.40 -3.32 -6.43
N ARG A 479 -33.03 -3.99 -7.54
CA ARG A 479 -31.68 -4.55 -7.73
C ARG A 479 -30.60 -3.47 -7.77
N LEU A 480 -30.87 -2.33 -8.40
CA LEU A 480 -29.95 -1.19 -8.45
C LEU A 480 -29.75 -0.57 -7.06
N CYS A 481 -30.82 -0.36 -6.30
CA CYS A 481 -30.76 0.11 -4.92
C CYS A 481 -29.99 -0.89 -4.04
N SER A 482 -30.15 -2.19 -4.24
CA SER A 482 -29.34 -3.22 -3.57
C SER A 482 -27.86 -3.11 -3.93
N CYS A 483 -27.51 -2.79 -5.17
CA CYS A 483 -26.12 -2.57 -5.58
C CYS A 483 -25.53 -1.32 -4.90
N ILE A 484 -26.28 -0.22 -4.86
CA ILE A 484 -25.86 1.01 -4.16
C ILE A 484 -25.68 0.73 -2.67
N GLN A 485 -26.63 0.06 -2.03
CA GLN A 485 -26.55 -0.31 -0.62
C GLN A 485 -25.29 -1.12 -0.31
N GLN A 486 -24.98 -2.12 -1.14
CA GLN A 486 -23.83 -2.98 -0.95
C GLN A 486 -22.50 -2.26 -1.16
N VAL A 487 -22.42 -1.34 -2.13
CA VAL A 487 -21.19 -0.57 -2.40
C VAL A 487 -20.99 0.54 -1.38
N THR A 488 -22.06 1.22 -0.95
CA THR A 488 -22.00 2.29 0.06
C THR A 488 -21.90 1.77 1.49
N GLY A 489 -22.24 0.49 1.71
CA GLY A 489 -22.33 -0.09 3.06
C GLY A 489 -23.46 0.51 3.90
N THR A 490 -24.44 1.17 3.29
CA THR A 490 -25.57 1.77 4.00
C THR A 490 -26.49 0.69 4.56
N PRO A 491 -27.01 0.84 5.80
CA PRO A 491 -27.86 -0.18 6.41
C PRO A 491 -29.23 -0.31 5.71
N VAL A 492 -29.69 0.75 5.05
CA VAL A 492 -30.99 0.82 4.36
C VAL A 492 -30.75 1.12 2.89
N ALA A 493 -31.44 0.40 2.00
CA ALA A 493 -31.39 0.68 0.57
C ALA A 493 -31.89 2.11 0.28
N PRO A 494 -31.21 2.88 -0.58
CA PRO A 494 -31.65 4.23 -0.90
C PRO A 494 -33.01 4.20 -1.59
N ARG A 495 -33.88 5.16 -1.22
CA ARG A 495 -35.17 5.36 -1.91
C ARG A 495 -34.93 5.76 -3.38
N PRO A 496 -35.85 5.48 -4.30
CA PRO A 496 -35.74 5.85 -5.72
C PRO A 496 -35.29 7.29 -6.01
N ASN A 497 -35.77 8.24 -5.19
CA ASN A 497 -35.50 9.67 -5.32
C ASN A 497 -34.50 10.19 -4.27
N ALA A 498 -33.86 9.30 -3.50
CA ALA A 498 -32.85 9.70 -2.54
C ALA A 498 -31.65 10.32 -3.30
N PRO A 499 -31.10 11.43 -2.82
CA PRO A 499 -29.92 12.02 -3.44
C PRO A 499 -28.74 11.05 -3.36
N LEU A 500 -28.07 10.81 -4.49
CA LEU A 500 -26.78 10.11 -4.61
C LEU A 500 -25.59 11.07 -4.40
N HIS A 501 -25.85 12.26 -3.87
CA HIS A 501 -24.78 13.20 -3.51
C HIS A 501 -23.92 12.61 -2.38
N GLY A 502 -22.61 12.82 -2.47
CA GLY A 502 -21.66 12.36 -1.46
C GLY A 502 -21.00 11.00 -1.74
N LEU A 503 -21.36 10.30 -2.82
CA LEU A 503 -20.57 9.14 -3.27
C LEU A 503 -19.16 9.60 -3.64
N ASP A 504 -18.15 9.04 -2.98
CA ASP A 504 -16.76 9.31 -3.31
C ASP A 504 -16.37 8.70 -4.68
N SER A 505 -15.21 9.11 -5.20
CA SER A 505 -14.79 8.74 -6.55
C SER A 505 -14.56 7.23 -6.72
N LEU A 506 -14.15 6.55 -5.66
CA LEU A 506 -13.98 5.09 -5.62
C LEU A 506 -15.34 4.40 -5.56
N THR A 507 -16.22 4.81 -4.65
CA THR A 507 -17.59 4.32 -4.52
C THR A 507 -18.32 4.42 -5.85
N VAL A 508 -18.15 5.53 -6.59
CA VAL A 508 -18.69 5.66 -7.95
C VAL A 508 -18.05 4.66 -8.91
N ALA A 509 -16.72 4.45 -8.87
CA ALA A 509 -16.04 3.48 -9.72
C ALA A 509 -16.47 2.03 -9.43
N LEU A 510 -16.54 1.65 -8.16
CA LEU A 510 -17.02 0.36 -7.66
C LEU A 510 -18.49 0.14 -8.03
N LEU A 511 -19.34 1.15 -7.82
CA LEU A 511 -20.74 1.12 -8.23
C LEU A 511 -20.86 0.93 -9.74
N THR A 512 -20.09 1.67 -10.53
CA THR A 512 -20.06 1.52 -11.98
C THR A 512 -19.65 0.10 -12.38
N ALA A 513 -18.58 -0.45 -11.80
CA ALA A 513 -18.12 -1.80 -12.07
C ALA A 513 -19.19 -2.85 -11.72
N ARG A 514 -19.82 -2.71 -10.55
CA ARG A 514 -20.89 -3.60 -10.11
C ARG A 514 -22.12 -3.54 -11.02
N LEU A 515 -22.56 -2.34 -11.39
CA LEU A 515 -23.69 -2.15 -12.31
C LEU A 515 -23.41 -2.79 -13.68
N ARG A 516 -22.19 -2.67 -14.20
CA ARG A 516 -21.78 -3.33 -15.45
C ARG A 516 -21.94 -4.85 -15.38
N VAL A 517 -21.57 -5.47 -14.25
CA VAL A 517 -21.68 -6.91 -14.04
C VAL A 517 -23.14 -7.33 -13.85
N GLU A 518 -23.86 -6.65 -12.95
CA GLU A 518 -25.22 -7.02 -12.54
C GLU A 518 -26.24 -6.82 -13.66
N PHE A 519 -26.08 -5.77 -14.47
CA PHE A 519 -26.99 -5.42 -15.57
C PHE A 519 -26.43 -5.80 -16.95
N GLY A 520 -25.21 -6.33 -17.04
CA GLY A 520 -24.58 -6.69 -18.33
C GLY A 520 -24.23 -5.49 -19.21
N THR A 521 -24.07 -4.29 -18.64
CA THR A 521 -23.93 -3.03 -19.39
C THR A 521 -22.48 -2.57 -19.50
N ALA A 522 -21.63 -3.28 -20.23
CA ALA A 522 -20.18 -2.98 -20.33
C ALA A 522 -19.84 -1.51 -20.69
N GLY A 523 -20.72 -0.84 -21.44
CA GLY A 523 -20.58 0.55 -21.89
C GLY A 523 -20.91 1.63 -20.86
N LEU A 524 -21.40 1.30 -19.66
CA LEU A 524 -21.79 2.29 -18.65
C LEU A 524 -20.60 3.16 -18.22
N ALA A 525 -20.60 4.46 -18.56
CA ALA A 525 -19.51 5.38 -18.25
C ALA A 525 -19.57 5.92 -16.81
N ILE A 526 -18.42 6.04 -16.13
CA ILE A 526 -18.32 6.61 -14.77
C ILE A 526 -18.90 8.02 -14.69
N ALA A 527 -18.71 8.83 -15.73
CA ALA A 527 -19.26 10.18 -15.79
C ALA A 527 -20.80 10.19 -15.71
N ARG A 528 -21.49 9.20 -16.29
CA ARG A 528 -22.95 9.08 -16.19
C ARG A 528 -23.39 8.67 -14.80
N VAL A 529 -22.68 7.74 -14.17
CA VAL A 529 -22.94 7.35 -12.77
C VAL A 529 -22.74 8.53 -11.83
N ARG A 530 -21.72 9.37 -12.07
CA ARG A 530 -21.47 10.59 -11.28
C ARG A 530 -22.51 11.69 -11.50
N GLN A 531 -23.08 11.77 -12.71
CA GLN A 531 -24.08 12.78 -13.06
C GLN A 531 -25.47 12.44 -12.53
N ALA A 532 -25.77 11.17 -12.30
CA ALA A 532 -27.04 10.75 -11.73
C ALA A 532 -27.20 11.30 -10.30
N ALA A 533 -28.22 12.12 -10.10
CA ALA A 533 -28.56 12.68 -8.80
C ALA A 533 -29.37 11.70 -7.94
N THR A 534 -30.05 10.71 -8.55
CA THR A 534 -30.92 9.76 -7.85
C THR A 534 -30.77 8.33 -8.38
N PRO A 535 -31.13 7.28 -7.61
CA PRO A 535 -31.19 5.90 -8.12
C PRO A 535 -32.04 5.74 -9.39
N ALA A 536 -33.14 6.48 -9.52
CA ALA A 536 -33.98 6.45 -10.73
C ALA A 536 -33.21 6.94 -11.98
N GLU A 537 -32.56 8.10 -11.90
CA GLU A 537 -31.71 8.62 -12.99
C GLU A 537 -30.53 7.68 -13.30
N LEU A 538 -29.99 7.02 -12.26
CA LEU A 538 -28.93 6.04 -12.45
C LEU A 538 -29.41 4.81 -13.20
N LEU A 539 -30.63 4.33 -12.93
CA LEU A 539 -31.24 3.24 -13.67
C LEU A 539 -31.44 3.62 -15.15
N GLU A 540 -31.93 4.84 -15.43
CA GLU A 540 -32.04 5.34 -16.81
C GLU A 540 -30.68 5.35 -17.52
N ALA A 541 -29.62 5.77 -16.83
CA ALA A 541 -28.26 5.74 -17.39
C ALA A 541 -27.77 4.30 -17.69
N VAL A 542 -28.12 3.33 -16.83
CA VAL A 542 -27.83 1.90 -17.04
C VAL A 542 -28.60 1.38 -18.25
N GLU A 543 -29.89 1.66 -18.35
CA GLU A 543 -30.74 1.21 -19.46
C GLU A 543 -30.38 1.85 -20.81
N ALA A 544 -30.04 3.14 -20.81
CA ALA A 544 -29.51 3.81 -21.99
C ALA A 544 -28.20 3.16 -22.46
N SER A 545 -27.33 2.76 -21.52
CA SER A 545 -26.07 2.06 -21.83
C SER A 545 -26.30 0.62 -22.31
N ALA A 546 -27.33 -0.05 -21.79
CA ALA A 546 -27.74 -1.38 -22.24
C ALA A 546 -28.29 -1.34 -23.67
N SER A 547 -29.06 -0.30 -24.00
CA SER A 547 -29.67 -0.12 -25.32
C SER A 547 -28.65 0.30 -26.38
N ALA A 548 -27.61 1.02 -25.97
CA ALA A 548 -26.49 1.42 -26.82
C ALA A 548 -25.48 0.28 -27.03
N LEU A 549 -25.95 -0.98 -27.16
CA LEU A 549 -25.12 -2.13 -27.49
C LEU A 549 -24.17 -1.70 -28.62
N PRO A 550 -22.86 -1.66 -28.37
CA PRO A 550 -21.91 -1.43 -29.43
C PRO A 550 -22.26 -2.47 -30.48
N GLN A 551 -22.62 -2.03 -31.70
CA GLN A 551 -22.50 -2.90 -32.86
C GLN A 551 -21.17 -3.61 -32.65
N GLU A 552 -21.17 -4.93 -32.57
CA GLU A 552 -19.96 -5.73 -32.51
C GLU A 552 -19.16 -5.37 -33.76
N SER A 553 -18.44 -4.26 -33.72
CA SER A 553 -17.15 -4.15 -34.34
C SER A 553 -16.45 -5.32 -33.69
N ALA A 554 -16.41 -6.43 -34.43
CA ALA A 554 -15.55 -7.57 -34.20
C ALA A 554 -14.11 -7.03 -34.25
N ALA A 555 -13.78 -6.17 -33.28
CA ALA A 555 -12.49 -5.68 -32.93
C ALA A 555 -11.75 -6.96 -32.64
N SER A 556 -11.04 -7.35 -33.69
CA SER A 556 -10.59 -8.68 -33.94
C SER A 556 -10.04 -9.27 -32.66
N ALA A 557 -10.67 -10.33 -32.15
CA ALA A 557 -10.04 -11.30 -31.27
C ALA A 557 -8.85 -12.01 -31.97
N GLY A 558 -8.23 -11.35 -32.95
CA GLY A 558 -6.90 -11.67 -33.41
C GLY A 558 -6.00 -11.61 -32.20
N ASN A 559 -5.09 -12.58 -32.15
CA ASN A 559 -4.34 -12.94 -30.96
C ASN A 559 -3.43 -11.82 -30.40
N GLY A 560 -3.44 -10.60 -30.99
CA GLY A 560 -2.62 -9.43 -30.64
C GLY A 560 -1.11 -9.68 -30.71
N SER A 561 -0.71 -10.92 -30.96
CA SER A 561 0.65 -11.40 -30.81
C SER A 561 1.55 -10.76 -31.85
N GLY A 562 2.58 -10.08 -31.36
CA GLY A 562 3.52 -9.31 -32.17
C GLY A 562 3.17 -7.83 -32.31
N GLN A 563 1.99 -7.38 -31.86
CA GLN A 563 1.67 -5.96 -31.87
C GLN A 563 2.52 -5.22 -30.84
N GLU A 564 3.10 -4.09 -31.26
CA GLU A 564 3.93 -3.24 -30.42
C GLU A 564 3.21 -1.93 -30.07
N PHE A 565 3.39 -1.47 -28.84
CA PHE A 565 2.77 -0.27 -28.31
C PHE A 565 3.81 0.63 -27.63
N ALA A 566 3.75 1.93 -27.90
CA ALA A 566 4.51 2.94 -27.18
C ALA A 566 3.72 3.37 -25.94
N VAL A 567 3.89 2.64 -24.84
CA VAL A 567 3.28 2.99 -23.55
C VAL A 567 4.22 3.84 -22.71
N TRP A 568 3.65 4.78 -21.99
CA TRP A 568 4.42 5.60 -21.06
C TRP A 568 4.52 4.93 -19.69
N PHE A 569 5.73 4.94 -19.14
CA PHE A 569 6.02 4.70 -17.72
C PHE A 569 7.36 5.35 -17.38
N SER A 570 7.59 5.64 -16.11
CA SER A 570 8.91 6.05 -15.64
C SER A 570 9.81 4.82 -15.41
N PRO A 571 11.14 4.90 -15.60
CA PRO A 571 12.04 3.77 -15.34
C PRO A 571 11.90 3.16 -13.94
N GLY A 572 11.57 3.97 -12.92
CA GLY A 572 11.33 3.46 -11.56
C GLY A 572 10.09 2.57 -11.44
N GLN A 573 9.16 2.68 -12.39
CA GLN A 573 7.97 1.83 -12.50
C GLN A 573 8.24 0.54 -13.29
N ALA A 574 9.46 0.31 -13.78
CA ALA A 574 9.86 -1.02 -14.27
C ALA A 574 10.19 -1.97 -13.10
N THR A 575 9.35 -1.96 -12.08
CA THR A 575 9.48 -2.76 -10.86
C THR A 575 8.11 -3.32 -10.49
N PRO A 576 8.05 -4.45 -9.78
CA PRO A 576 6.80 -4.98 -9.25
C PRO A 576 6.14 -4.01 -8.26
N MET A 577 4.82 -3.86 -8.39
CA MET A 577 4.00 -3.18 -7.40
C MET A 577 3.98 -3.94 -6.05
N GLY A 578 3.38 -3.33 -5.02
CA GLY A 578 3.00 -4.04 -3.80
C GLY A 578 2.10 -5.24 -4.13
N GLY A 579 2.17 -6.30 -3.34
CA GLY A 579 1.37 -7.50 -3.60
C GLY A 579 -0.08 -7.29 -3.21
N TRP A 580 -1.01 -7.76 -4.05
CA TRP A 580 -2.41 -7.87 -3.68
C TRP A 580 -2.66 -9.25 -3.11
N VAL A 581 -2.91 -9.34 -1.80
CA VAL A 581 -3.03 -10.60 -1.09
C VAL A 581 -4.45 -10.75 -0.58
N LEU A 582 -5.10 -11.83 -1.01
CA LEU A 582 -6.39 -12.23 -0.47
C LEU A 582 -6.26 -13.53 0.29
N ARG A 583 -7.14 -13.74 1.26
CA ARG A 583 -7.19 -14.92 2.09
C ARG A 583 -8.56 -15.58 2.04
N ASN A 584 -8.55 -16.91 2.01
CA ASN A 584 -9.70 -17.77 2.19
C ASN A 584 -9.31 -18.94 3.11
N ASP A 585 -10.17 -19.28 4.07
CA ASP A 585 -9.91 -20.34 5.07
C ASP A 585 -10.50 -21.70 4.64
N THR A 586 -10.82 -21.85 3.35
CA THR A 586 -11.30 -23.08 2.74
C THR A 586 -10.30 -23.64 1.73
N ASP A 587 -10.40 -24.95 1.47
CA ASP A 587 -9.58 -25.60 0.46
C ASP A 587 -10.07 -25.25 -0.94
N MET A 588 -9.13 -24.93 -1.84
CA MET A 588 -9.42 -24.36 -3.16
C MET A 588 -9.14 -25.36 -4.27
N ASP A 589 -9.96 -25.36 -5.32
CA ASP A 589 -9.73 -26.17 -6.51
C ASP A 589 -8.62 -25.55 -7.37
N VAL A 590 -7.44 -26.15 -7.29
CA VAL A 590 -6.23 -25.71 -7.97
C VAL A 590 -6.39 -25.69 -9.49
N ASP A 591 -7.04 -26.70 -10.07
CA ASP A 591 -7.11 -26.84 -11.52
C ASP A 591 -8.11 -25.85 -12.13
N ARG A 592 -9.21 -25.58 -11.42
CA ARG A 592 -10.11 -24.46 -11.75
C ARG A 592 -9.38 -23.11 -11.70
N PHE A 593 -8.55 -22.90 -10.68
CA PHE A 593 -7.74 -21.67 -10.59
C PHE A 593 -6.75 -21.53 -11.73
N LYS A 594 -6.08 -22.63 -12.13
CA LYS A 594 -5.18 -22.62 -13.32
C LYS A 594 -5.96 -22.24 -14.57
N ALA A 595 -7.12 -22.84 -14.80
CA ALA A 595 -7.95 -22.51 -15.97
C ALA A 595 -8.38 -21.04 -15.96
N ALA A 596 -8.84 -20.53 -14.81
CA ALA A 596 -9.22 -19.13 -14.65
C ALA A 596 -8.04 -18.17 -14.93
N ALA A 597 -6.85 -18.48 -14.41
CA ALA A 597 -5.65 -17.68 -14.65
C ALA A 597 -5.22 -17.68 -16.13
N LEU A 598 -5.37 -18.80 -16.83
CA LEU A 598 -5.13 -18.88 -18.28
C LEU A 598 -6.10 -17.99 -19.06
N HIS A 599 -7.39 -18.04 -18.75
CA HIS A 599 -8.41 -17.20 -19.41
C HIS A 599 -8.20 -15.70 -19.12
N LEU A 600 -7.78 -15.34 -17.91
CA LEU A 600 -7.46 -13.98 -17.52
C LEU A 600 -6.35 -13.38 -18.40
N VAL A 601 -5.25 -14.12 -18.59
CA VAL A 601 -4.10 -13.67 -19.40
C VAL A 601 -4.45 -13.54 -20.88
N GLU A 602 -5.28 -14.43 -21.41
CA GLU A 602 -5.75 -14.30 -22.80
C GLU A 602 -6.60 -13.04 -22.99
N ARG A 603 -7.49 -12.79 -22.03
CA ARG A 603 -8.41 -11.66 -22.03
C ARG A 603 -7.70 -10.30 -21.96
N GLN A 604 -6.66 -10.15 -21.13
CA GLN A 604 -6.01 -8.86 -20.86
C GLN A 604 -4.64 -8.77 -21.55
N TRP A 605 -4.51 -7.97 -22.63
CA TRP A 605 -3.27 -7.89 -23.42
C TRP A 605 -2.06 -7.35 -22.63
N SER A 606 -2.30 -6.47 -21.66
CA SER A 606 -1.24 -5.94 -20.78
C SER A 606 -0.54 -7.05 -20.01
N LEU A 607 -1.25 -8.13 -19.64
CA LEU A 607 -0.69 -9.29 -18.94
C LEU A 607 0.19 -10.18 -19.84
N ARG A 608 0.24 -9.88 -21.14
CA ARG A 608 1.14 -10.51 -22.12
C ARG A 608 2.15 -9.53 -22.74
N ALA A 609 2.18 -8.29 -22.26
CA ALA A 609 3.02 -7.24 -22.81
C ALA A 609 4.41 -7.23 -22.15
N GLN A 610 5.45 -7.50 -22.94
CA GLN A 610 6.84 -7.45 -22.48
C GLN A 610 7.58 -6.27 -23.14
N PRO A 611 8.55 -5.65 -22.45
CA PRO A 611 9.43 -4.67 -23.07
C PRO A 611 10.10 -5.25 -24.32
N SER A 612 9.88 -4.62 -25.48
CA SER A 612 10.56 -4.99 -26.73
C SER A 612 11.92 -4.29 -26.87
N ASP A 613 12.14 -3.24 -26.08
CA ASP A 613 13.30 -2.37 -26.11
C ASP A 613 14.00 -2.33 -24.73
N PRO A 614 15.31 -2.04 -24.70
CA PRO A 614 16.07 -1.77 -23.48
C PRO A 614 15.41 -0.71 -22.58
N LEU A 615 15.27 -0.98 -21.28
CA LEU A 615 14.68 -0.03 -20.33
C LEU A 615 15.55 1.22 -20.15
N ARG A 616 16.86 1.11 -20.39
CA ARG A 616 17.78 2.27 -20.35
C ARG A 616 17.46 3.30 -21.43
N LEU A 617 16.95 2.86 -22.59
CA LEU A 617 16.51 3.76 -23.64
C LEU A 617 15.33 4.61 -23.17
N LEU A 618 14.45 4.05 -22.33
CA LEU A 618 13.30 4.77 -21.78
C LEU A 618 13.70 5.93 -20.89
N SER A 619 14.67 5.75 -20.00
CA SER A 619 15.16 6.85 -19.16
C SER A 619 15.65 8.03 -20.02
N PHE A 620 16.38 7.72 -21.09
CA PHE A 620 16.89 8.73 -22.01
C PHE A 620 15.77 9.45 -22.77
N CYS A 621 14.86 8.70 -23.38
CA CYS A 621 13.72 9.25 -24.12
C CYS A 621 12.81 10.08 -23.21
N LEU A 622 12.57 9.62 -21.98
CA LEU A 622 11.72 10.30 -21.00
C LEU A 622 12.29 11.65 -20.60
N ASP A 623 13.56 11.69 -20.20
CA ASP A 623 14.23 12.94 -19.84
C ASP A 623 14.16 13.95 -21.00
N THR A 624 14.46 13.50 -22.22
CA THR A 624 14.36 14.32 -23.44
C THR A 624 12.94 14.83 -23.65
N SER A 625 11.94 13.99 -23.40
CA SER A 625 10.53 14.35 -23.57
C SER A 625 10.07 15.38 -22.56
N VAL A 626 10.57 15.33 -21.31
CA VAL A 626 10.28 16.35 -20.30
C VAL A 626 10.79 17.72 -20.76
N PHE A 627 12.05 17.82 -21.18
CA PHE A 627 12.60 19.08 -21.71
C PHE A 627 11.82 19.56 -22.92
N PHE A 628 11.47 18.64 -23.83
CA PHE A 628 10.65 18.96 -24.98
C PHE A 628 9.28 19.55 -24.56
N THR A 629 8.58 18.95 -23.59
CA THR A 629 7.27 19.47 -23.14
C THR A 629 7.37 20.84 -22.47
N LEU A 630 8.45 21.11 -21.74
CA LEU A 630 8.72 22.44 -21.18
C LEU A 630 8.97 23.48 -22.29
N ALA A 631 9.70 23.10 -23.34
CA ALA A 631 9.98 23.97 -24.48
C ALA A 631 8.79 24.10 -25.46
N ALA A 632 7.88 23.11 -25.51
CA ALA A 632 6.78 23.04 -26.47
C ALA A 632 5.88 24.28 -26.41
N ARG A 633 5.52 24.74 -25.21
CA ARG A 633 4.70 25.94 -25.01
C ARG A 633 5.35 27.21 -25.57
N TRP A 634 6.68 27.31 -25.46
CA TRP A 634 7.44 28.41 -26.05
C TRP A 634 7.46 28.30 -27.58
N MET A 635 7.66 27.09 -28.12
CA MET A 635 7.63 26.82 -29.56
C MET A 635 6.25 27.10 -30.19
N ASP A 636 5.16 26.86 -29.46
CA ASP A 636 3.80 27.13 -29.92
C ASP A 636 3.51 28.63 -30.05
N ARG A 637 4.03 29.44 -29.12
CA ARG A 637 3.97 30.91 -29.19
C ARG A 637 4.91 31.51 -30.25
N GLY A 638 5.85 30.70 -30.73
CA GLY A 638 6.86 31.10 -31.70
C GLY A 638 6.36 31.26 -33.15
N SER A 639 7.31 31.58 -34.02
CA SER A 639 7.11 31.66 -35.47
C SER A 639 6.81 30.28 -36.08
N TRP A 640 6.28 30.26 -37.31
CA TRP A 640 5.91 29.01 -38.00
C TRP A 640 7.03 27.94 -38.07
N PRO A 641 8.34 28.27 -38.18
CA PRO A 641 9.39 27.26 -38.18
C PRO A 641 9.53 26.55 -36.83
N LEU A 642 9.33 27.27 -35.71
CA LEU A 642 9.36 26.68 -34.37
C LEU A 642 8.19 25.71 -34.17
N ARG A 643 7.02 26.02 -34.73
CA ARG A 643 5.87 25.09 -34.71
C ARG A 643 6.13 23.84 -35.56
N ARG A 644 6.80 23.97 -36.71
CA ARG A 644 7.22 22.81 -37.52
C ARG A 644 8.29 21.97 -36.82
N LEU A 645 9.26 22.62 -36.18
CA LEU A 645 10.26 21.95 -35.37
C LEU A 645 9.59 21.18 -34.22
N ARG A 646 8.59 21.76 -33.56
CA ARG A 646 7.80 21.07 -32.53
C ARG A 646 7.17 19.79 -33.09
N LEU A 647 6.47 19.87 -34.23
CA LEU A 647 5.85 18.70 -34.85
C LEU A 647 6.88 17.62 -35.21
N LEU A 648 8.04 18.02 -35.73
CA LEU A 648 9.14 17.11 -36.05
C LEU A 648 9.69 16.43 -34.79
N LEU A 649 9.91 17.18 -33.71
CA LEU A 649 10.40 16.64 -32.43
C LEU A 649 9.35 15.72 -31.77
N SER A 650 8.07 16.09 -31.77
CA SER A 650 6.98 15.21 -31.30
C SER A 650 6.91 13.92 -32.12
N TRP A 651 7.08 13.99 -33.45
CA TRP A 651 7.17 12.79 -34.30
C TRP A 651 8.40 11.94 -33.97
N ALA A 652 9.56 12.57 -33.80
CA ALA A 652 10.81 11.88 -33.52
C ALA A 652 10.74 11.17 -32.16
N ILE A 653 10.23 11.84 -31.12
CA ILE A 653 10.06 11.25 -29.79
C ILE A 653 9.10 10.07 -29.85
N ARG A 654 7.92 10.21 -30.47
CA ARG A 654 6.94 9.10 -30.60
C ARG A 654 7.53 7.90 -31.32
N SER A 655 8.25 8.14 -32.41
CA SER A 655 8.84 7.07 -33.23
C SER A 655 10.01 6.38 -32.52
N ALA A 656 10.81 7.14 -31.77
CA ALA A 656 11.96 6.61 -31.03
C ALA A 656 11.59 5.98 -29.68
N TRP A 657 10.37 6.21 -29.19
CA TRP A 657 9.95 5.75 -27.87
C TRP A 657 10.06 4.22 -27.75
N PRO A 658 10.56 3.70 -26.62
CA PRO A 658 10.56 2.28 -26.32
C PRO A 658 9.16 1.68 -26.38
N LYS A 659 9.05 0.48 -26.94
CA LYS A 659 7.78 -0.20 -27.11
C LYS A 659 7.68 -1.43 -26.23
N VAL A 660 6.46 -1.80 -25.89
CA VAL A 660 6.10 -3.12 -25.37
C VAL A 660 5.48 -3.94 -26.49
N ALA A 661 5.81 -5.22 -26.57
CA ALA A 661 5.23 -6.15 -27.52
C ALA A 661 4.32 -7.13 -26.80
N VAL A 662 3.11 -7.32 -27.31
CA VAL A 662 2.21 -8.38 -26.83
C VAL A 662 2.71 -9.71 -27.40
N ARG A 663 2.95 -10.69 -26.55
CA ARG A 663 3.44 -12.02 -26.93
C ARG A 663 2.36 -13.07 -26.71
N SER A 664 2.57 -14.29 -27.23
CA SER A 664 1.73 -15.41 -26.83
C SER A 664 1.97 -15.74 -25.35
N ARG A 665 0.95 -16.25 -24.67
CA ARG A 665 1.05 -16.67 -23.28
C ARG A 665 2.14 -17.72 -23.08
N GLU A 666 2.28 -18.66 -24.01
CA GLU A 666 3.30 -19.72 -23.97
C GLU A 666 4.71 -19.14 -24.02
N ALA A 667 4.91 -18.04 -24.75
CA ALA A 667 6.21 -17.36 -24.82
C ALA A 667 6.51 -16.57 -23.53
N VAL A 668 5.52 -15.90 -22.95
CA VAL A 668 5.68 -15.11 -21.72
C VAL A 668 5.92 -16.02 -20.51
N TYR A 669 5.14 -17.08 -20.38
CA TYR A 669 5.11 -17.97 -19.20
C TYR A 669 5.73 -19.34 -19.46
N ALA A 670 6.68 -19.43 -20.40
CA ALA A 670 7.29 -20.70 -20.81
C ALA A 670 7.87 -21.49 -19.62
N GLN A 671 8.48 -20.79 -18.65
CA GLN A 671 9.10 -21.40 -17.46
C GLN A 671 8.08 -22.05 -16.52
N LYS A 672 6.81 -21.65 -16.59
CA LYS A 672 5.71 -22.11 -15.74
C LYS A 672 4.69 -22.96 -16.50
N GLY A 673 5.09 -23.55 -17.63
CA GLY A 673 4.20 -24.37 -18.45
C GLY A 673 3.05 -23.57 -19.10
N GLY A 674 3.25 -22.27 -19.32
CA GLY A 674 2.27 -21.40 -19.98
C GLY A 674 1.19 -20.82 -19.05
N THR A 675 1.29 -20.98 -17.74
CA THR A 675 0.37 -20.33 -16.77
C THR A 675 1.10 -19.33 -15.89
N PRO A 676 0.48 -18.18 -15.53
CA PRO A 676 1.04 -17.29 -14.52
C PRO A 676 0.87 -17.83 -13.09
N LEU A 677 0.04 -18.87 -12.88
CA LEU A 677 -0.31 -19.40 -11.56
C LEU A 677 0.67 -20.48 -11.08
N GLU A 678 1.18 -20.31 -9.88
CA GLU A 678 1.93 -21.34 -9.14
C GLU A 678 1.22 -21.68 -7.82
N VAL A 679 1.29 -22.94 -7.40
CA VAL A 679 0.75 -23.39 -6.12
C VAL A 679 1.89 -23.76 -5.20
N VAL A 680 1.93 -23.14 -4.02
CA VAL A 680 2.98 -23.38 -3.02
C VAL A 680 2.33 -23.85 -1.73
N THR A 681 2.70 -25.02 -1.24
CA THR A 681 2.22 -25.53 0.06
C THR A 681 3.30 -25.35 1.11
N LEU A 682 2.95 -24.73 2.22
CA LEU A 682 3.82 -24.38 3.35
C LEU A 682 3.14 -24.78 4.66
N HIS A 683 3.90 -24.79 5.76
CA HIS A 683 3.38 -25.23 7.06
C HIS A 683 3.42 -24.12 8.14
N ASP A 684 3.90 -22.92 7.79
CA ASP A 684 3.95 -21.77 8.68
C ASP A 684 3.81 -20.44 7.94
N GLN A 685 3.35 -19.41 8.66
CA GLN A 685 3.10 -18.08 8.11
C GLN A 685 4.40 -17.34 7.79
N THR A 686 5.46 -17.51 8.58
CA THR A 686 6.76 -16.86 8.34
C THR A 686 7.36 -17.26 6.98
N ARG A 687 7.23 -18.54 6.60
CA ARG A 687 7.61 -19.04 5.27
C ARG A 687 6.70 -18.47 4.19
N ALA A 688 5.39 -18.37 4.43
CA ALA A 688 4.47 -17.77 3.48
C ALA A 688 4.81 -16.30 3.20
N GLU A 689 5.06 -15.48 4.23
CA GLU A 689 5.48 -14.08 4.10
C GLU A 689 6.83 -13.94 3.36
N ARG A 690 7.77 -14.86 3.60
CA ARG A 690 9.06 -14.90 2.86
C ARG A 690 8.84 -15.28 1.40
N GLU A 691 7.95 -16.23 1.14
CA GLU A 691 7.62 -16.67 -0.20
C GLU A 691 6.96 -15.55 -1.00
N ILE A 692 5.96 -14.86 -0.44
CA ILE A 692 5.35 -13.67 -1.06
C ILE A 692 6.42 -12.64 -1.46
N ARG A 693 7.35 -12.32 -0.55
CA ARG A 693 8.47 -11.40 -0.85
C ARG A 693 9.42 -11.95 -1.92
N ARG A 694 9.73 -13.24 -1.89
CA ARG A 694 10.59 -13.90 -2.89
C ARG A 694 9.97 -13.81 -4.27
N ARG A 695 8.67 -14.07 -4.40
CA ARG A 695 7.93 -14.03 -5.66
C ARG A 695 7.92 -12.65 -6.30
N ARG A 696 7.74 -11.59 -5.50
CA ARG A 696 7.94 -10.22 -5.97
C ARG A 696 9.32 -10.02 -6.59
N ASN A 697 10.39 -10.53 -5.97
CA ASN A 697 11.74 -10.43 -6.53
C ASN A 697 11.91 -11.27 -7.82
N LEU A 698 11.31 -12.46 -7.88
CA LEU A 698 11.30 -13.28 -9.09
C LEU A 698 10.65 -12.57 -10.27
N LEU A 699 9.54 -11.85 -10.06
CA LEU A 699 8.87 -11.07 -11.10
C LEU A 699 9.80 -10.01 -11.72
N THR A 700 10.68 -9.41 -10.91
CA THR A 700 11.71 -8.47 -11.40
C THR A 700 12.75 -9.16 -12.27
N GLN A 701 13.08 -10.43 -11.97
CA GLN A 701 14.09 -11.20 -12.69
C GLN A 701 13.53 -11.81 -13.99
N SER A 702 12.28 -12.29 -13.96
CA SER A 702 11.63 -12.92 -15.11
C SER A 702 11.12 -11.91 -16.14
N TYR A 703 10.87 -10.65 -15.73
CA TYR A 703 10.16 -9.64 -16.53
C TYR A 703 8.81 -10.13 -17.04
N GLU A 704 8.19 -11.09 -16.34
CA GLU A 704 6.80 -11.45 -16.58
C GLU A 704 5.91 -10.25 -16.23
N PRO A 705 4.79 -10.02 -16.92
CA PRO A 705 3.90 -8.89 -16.60
C PRO A 705 3.18 -9.06 -15.25
N VAL A 706 2.82 -10.30 -14.92
CA VAL A 706 2.10 -10.66 -13.69
C VAL A 706 2.56 -12.03 -13.18
N ASP A 707 2.61 -12.18 -11.86
CA ASP A 707 2.83 -13.43 -11.14
C ASP A 707 1.64 -13.67 -10.20
N ILE A 708 1.04 -14.87 -10.29
CA ILE A 708 -0.10 -15.27 -9.47
C ILE A 708 0.33 -16.50 -8.66
N ALA A 709 0.09 -16.49 -7.36
CA ALA A 709 0.41 -17.62 -6.50
C ALA A 709 -0.77 -17.97 -5.60
N LEU A 710 -1.07 -19.27 -5.49
CA LEU A 710 -1.94 -19.80 -4.45
C LEU A 710 -1.05 -20.46 -3.38
N ILE A 711 -0.82 -19.73 -2.30
CA ILE A 711 -0.03 -20.21 -1.16
C ILE A 711 -0.97 -20.87 -0.15
N ARG A 712 -0.80 -22.17 0.08
CA ARG A 712 -1.57 -22.94 1.06
C ARG A 712 -0.73 -23.13 2.31
N ILE A 713 -1.22 -22.68 3.47
CA ILE A 713 -0.63 -22.99 4.77
C ILE A 713 -1.40 -24.17 5.37
N GLU A 714 -0.75 -25.32 5.43
CA GLU A 714 -1.25 -26.52 6.11
C GLU A 714 -0.76 -26.53 7.56
N ALA A 715 -1.58 -25.96 8.45
CA ALA A 715 -1.23 -25.71 9.85
C ALA A 715 -1.82 -26.77 10.79
N ARG A 716 -0.98 -27.23 11.73
CA ARG A 716 -1.38 -28.13 12.82
C ARG A 716 -1.70 -27.32 14.07
N LEU A 717 -2.88 -26.71 14.08
CA LEU A 717 -3.29 -25.83 15.18
C LEU A 717 -3.88 -26.58 16.38
N GLU A 718 -4.58 -27.69 16.15
CA GLU A 718 -5.21 -28.44 17.24
C GLU A 718 -4.18 -29.06 18.20
N GLY A 719 -4.43 -28.99 19.50
CA GLY A 719 -3.56 -29.56 20.54
C GLY A 719 -3.37 -28.64 21.74
N LEU A 720 -2.48 -29.07 22.63
CA LEU A 720 -2.05 -28.32 23.81
C LEU A 720 -0.90 -27.39 23.45
N TRP A 721 -1.03 -26.12 23.82
CA TRP A 721 -0.04 -25.07 23.63
C TRP A 721 0.39 -24.51 24.98
N VAL A 722 1.70 -24.40 25.19
CA VAL A 722 2.28 -23.91 26.45
C VAL A 722 3.05 -22.61 26.17
N PHE A 723 2.82 -21.58 26.99
CA PHE A 723 3.43 -20.25 26.83
C PHE A 723 4.00 -19.72 28.15
N GLY A 724 4.97 -18.79 28.05
CA GLY A 724 5.62 -18.15 29.20
C GLY A 724 7.14 -18.09 29.13
N ASN A 725 7.76 -17.44 30.12
CA ASN A 725 9.22 -17.42 30.26
C ASN A 725 9.74 -18.86 30.40
N ARG A 726 10.42 -19.36 29.35
CA ARG A 726 10.90 -20.75 29.23
C ARG A 726 9.80 -21.83 29.18
N GLY A 727 8.59 -21.47 28.73
CA GLY A 727 7.52 -22.44 28.42
C GLY A 727 6.77 -23.01 29.63
N GLY A 728 6.36 -22.17 30.60
CA GLY A 728 5.67 -22.68 31.79
C GLY A 728 4.88 -21.69 32.66
N THR A 729 4.38 -20.57 32.13
CA THR A 729 3.50 -19.68 32.93
C THR A 729 2.01 -19.90 32.69
N GLY A 730 1.66 -20.58 31.59
CA GLY A 730 0.29 -20.93 31.26
C GLY A 730 0.22 -21.88 30.07
N ASP A 731 -0.98 -22.39 29.85
CA ASP A 731 -1.34 -23.26 28.75
C ASP A 731 -2.75 -22.95 28.23
N PHE A 732 -2.97 -23.28 26.97
CA PHE A 732 -4.29 -23.25 26.35
C PHE A 732 -4.38 -24.43 25.38
N VAL A 733 -5.60 -24.83 25.05
CA VAL A 733 -5.83 -25.82 24.00
C VAL A 733 -6.54 -25.19 22.83
N ILE A 734 -6.17 -25.62 21.63
CA ILE A 734 -6.93 -25.36 20.41
C ILE A 734 -7.55 -26.67 19.98
N PHE A 735 -8.84 -26.67 19.63
CA PHE A 735 -9.51 -27.83 19.08
C PHE A 735 -10.59 -27.41 18.09
N LYS A 736 -10.99 -28.33 17.21
CA LYS A 736 -12.11 -28.09 16.29
C LYS A 736 -13.42 -28.52 16.94
N ASP A 737 -14.38 -27.60 17.05
CA ASP A 737 -15.77 -27.90 17.45
C ASP A 737 -16.65 -27.99 16.20
N GLU A 738 -17.14 -29.21 15.93
CA GLU A 738 -18.01 -29.48 14.78
C GLU A 738 -19.39 -28.83 14.91
N ARG A 739 -19.83 -28.50 16.13
CA ARG A 739 -21.14 -27.87 16.38
C ARG A 739 -21.20 -26.41 15.98
N LEU A 740 -20.06 -25.74 15.90
CA LEU A 740 -19.96 -24.30 15.65
C LEU A 740 -19.75 -23.93 14.17
N GLY A 741 -19.61 -24.92 13.29
CA GLY A 741 -19.42 -24.71 11.86
C GLY A 741 -20.64 -25.08 11.02
N ALA A 742 -20.60 -24.77 9.72
CA ALA A 742 -21.48 -25.41 8.75
C ALA A 742 -21.22 -26.93 8.75
N ALA A 743 -22.20 -27.73 8.32
CA ALA A 743 -22.11 -29.19 8.32
C ALA A 743 -20.78 -29.66 7.67
N GLY A 744 -19.87 -30.21 8.49
CA GLY A 744 -18.56 -30.72 8.07
C GLY A 744 -17.37 -29.74 8.14
N THR A 745 -17.56 -28.44 8.37
CA THR A 745 -16.43 -27.49 8.39
C THR A 745 -15.85 -27.26 9.78
N GLY A 746 -16.64 -27.41 10.85
CA GLY A 746 -16.27 -27.07 12.24
C GLY A 746 -15.72 -25.64 12.40
N LYS A 747 -15.48 -25.20 13.63
CA LYS A 747 -14.71 -23.98 13.92
C LYS A 747 -13.62 -24.28 14.93
N LEU A 748 -12.48 -23.61 14.80
CA LEU A 748 -11.42 -23.71 15.79
C LEU A 748 -11.80 -22.93 17.04
N VAL A 749 -11.59 -23.52 18.20
CA VAL A 749 -11.87 -22.94 19.52
C VAL A 749 -10.58 -22.94 20.33
N LEU A 750 -10.26 -21.80 20.93
CA LEU A 750 -9.21 -21.67 21.92
C LEU A 750 -9.83 -21.72 23.31
N ALA A 751 -9.28 -22.55 24.20
CA ALA A 751 -9.66 -22.61 25.61
C ALA A 751 -8.41 -22.42 26.48
N ASP A 752 -8.31 -21.27 27.15
CA ASP A 752 -7.28 -20.99 28.16
C ASP A 752 -7.73 -21.60 29.48
N ARG A 753 -7.03 -22.66 29.88
CA ARG A 753 -7.37 -23.45 31.07
C ARG A 753 -7.02 -22.73 32.36
N ASN A 754 -6.06 -21.81 32.34
CA ASN A 754 -5.60 -21.11 33.54
C ASN A 754 -6.50 -19.92 33.86
N ARG A 755 -7.04 -19.30 32.81
CA ARG A 755 -7.96 -18.17 32.95
C ARG A 755 -9.43 -18.60 32.97
N ASN A 756 -9.71 -19.88 32.74
CA ASN A 756 -11.06 -20.40 32.64
C ASN A 756 -11.86 -19.66 31.56
N GLU A 757 -11.23 -19.49 30.40
CA GLU A 757 -11.64 -18.63 29.30
C GLU A 757 -11.71 -19.44 27.99
N ALA A 758 -12.70 -19.16 27.15
CA ALA A 758 -12.80 -19.79 25.83
C ALA A 758 -13.33 -18.83 24.76
N ALA A 759 -12.87 -19.02 23.53
CA ALA A 759 -13.23 -18.19 22.40
C ALA A 759 -13.18 -18.97 21.08
N VAL A 760 -14.08 -18.62 20.16
CA VAL A 760 -14.03 -19.09 18.77
C VAL A 760 -12.95 -18.31 18.03
N LEU A 761 -12.05 -19.02 17.36
CA LEU A 761 -11.03 -18.43 16.51
C LEU A 761 -11.64 -18.08 15.16
N LEU A 762 -11.47 -16.83 14.77
CA LEU A 762 -12.06 -16.22 13.59
C LEU A 762 -10.95 -15.79 12.62
N GLY A 763 -11.21 -15.91 11.32
CA GLY A 763 -10.36 -15.38 10.25
C GLY A 763 -10.94 -14.08 9.66
N PRO A 764 -10.21 -13.38 8.78
CA PRO A 764 -10.64 -12.11 8.18
C PRO A 764 -11.98 -12.16 7.42
N ALA A 765 -12.41 -13.35 6.99
CA ALA A 765 -13.70 -13.54 6.33
C ALA A 765 -14.89 -13.67 7.29
N ASP A 766 -14.64 -13.88 8.59
CA ASP A 766 -15.68 -14.00 9.60
C ASP A 766 -16.12 -12.60 10.07
N ALA A 767 -17.44 -12.40 10.23
CA ALA A 767 -18.01 -11.11 10.63
C ALA A 767 -17.56 -10.60 12.02
N GLY A 768 -17.05 -11.49 12.87
CA GLY A 768 -16.51 -11.15 14.20
C GLY A 768 -14.99 -10.97 14.23
N TRP A 769 -14.32 -10.95 13.07
CA TRP A 769 -12.89 -10.71 12.97
C TRP A 769 -12.50 -9.41 13.67
N LEU A 770 -11.47 -9.47 14.51
CA LEU A 770 -10.90 -8.30 15.16
C LEU A 770 -9.53 -8.00 14.53
N PRO A 771 -9.35 -6.84 13.90
CA PRO A 771 -8.09 -6.46 13.29
C PRO A 771 -6.98 -6.39 14.36
N PRO A 772 -5.78 -6.93 14.10
CA PRO A 772 -4.67 -6.80 15.03
C PRO A 772 -4.10 -5.38 15.03
N PRO A 773 -3.37 -4.98 16.09
CA PRO A 773 -2.56 -3.77 16.06
C PRO A 773 -1.58 -3.80 14.88
N TYR A 774 -1.31 -2.62 14.30
CA TYR A 774 -0.41 -2.50 13.14
C TYR A 774 0.95 -3.17 13.39
N GLY A 775 1.42 -3.91 12.40
CA GLY A 775 2.67 -4.66 12.49
C GLY A 775 2.61 -5.99 13.26
N PHE A 776 1.42 -6.46 13.66
CA PHE A 776 1.22 -7.85 14.10
C PHE A 776 0.38 -8.62 13.07
N PRO A 777 1.02 -9.47 12.23
CA PRO A 777 0.33 -10.17 11.15
C PRO A 777 -0.46 -11.37 11.68
N ALA A 778 -1.64 -11.12 12.27
CA ALA A 778 -2.46 -12.17 12.86
C ALA A 778 -3.04 -13.13 11.80
N LEU A 779 -2.91 -14.43 12.04
CA LEU A 779 -3.60 -15.49 11.32
C LEU A 779 -5.02 -15.68 11.88
N LEU A 780 -5.22 -15.64 13.18
CA LEU A 780 -6.54 -15.81 13.79
C LEU A 780 -6.75 -14.78 14.88
N SER A 781 -8.00 -14.39 15.13
CA SER A 781 -8.37 -13.56 16.27
C SER A 781 -9.52 -14.20 17.05
N ALA A 782 -9.64 -13.86 18.32
CA ALA A 782 -10.71 -14.35 19.18
C ALA A 782 -11.06 -13.29 20.22
N ARG A 783 -12.35 -13.14 20.51
CA ARG A 783 -12.86 -12.39 21.66
C ARG A 783 -13.22 -13.36 22.78
N ILE A 784 -12.57 -13.20 23.92
CA ILE A 784 -12.74 -14.06 25.08
C ILE A 784 -13.97 -13.61 25.87
N ARG A 785 -14.92 -14.54 26.09
CA ARG A 785 -16.18 -14.24 26.81
C ARG A 785 -16.13 -14.66 28.29
N PRO A 786 -16.83 -13.93 29.19
CA PRO A 786 -17.44 -12.61 29.02
C PRO A 786 -16.64 -11.52 29.76
N GLY A 787 -15.76 -10.79 29.05
CA GLY A 787 -15.05 -9.67 29.67
C GLY A 787 -13.96 -8.98 28.86
N THR A 788 -14.19 -8.73 27.56
CA THR A 788 -13.38 -7.85 26.67
C THR A 788 -12.02 -8.33 26.18
N GLY A 789 -11.43 -9.38 26.75
CA GLY A 789 -10.13 -9.87 26.31
C GLY A 789 -10.08 -10.22 24.81
N ILE A 790 -9.04 -9.75 24.12
CA ILE A 790 -8.80 -10.05 22.71
C ILE A 790 -7.50 -10.83 22.60
N VAL A 791 -7.51 -11.88 21.78
CA VAL A 791 -6.30 -12.63 21.44
C VAL A 791 -6.13 -12.67 19.93
N TRP A 792 -4.91 -12.45 19.47
CA TRP A 792 -4.48 -12.64 18.10
C TRP A 792 -3.38 -13.69 18.04
N LEU A 793 -3.49 -14.62 17.10
CA LEU A 793 -2.55 -15.72 16.91
C LEU A 793 -1.79 -15.55 15.60
N ARG A 794 -0.46 -15.66 15.64
CA ARG A 794 0.42 -15.72 14.46
C ARG A 794 1.16 -17.05 14.43
N LEU A 795 1.14 -17.77 13.31
CA LEU A 795 1.84 -19.05 13.18
C LEU A 795 3.30 -18.84 12.75
N ARG A 796 4.20 -18.67 13.71
CA ARG A 796 5.64 -18.39 13.44
C ARG A 796 6.38 -19.60 12.85
N GLY A 797 5.98 -20.81 13.24
CA GLY A 797 6.54 -22.08 12.80
C GLY A 797 5.53 -23.20 13.01
N GLU A 798 5.83 -24.40 12.50
CA GLU A 798 4.90 -25.56 12.51
C GLU A 798 4.38 -25.95 13.91
N ARG A 799 5.15 -25.63 14.95
CA ARG A 799 4.83 -25.89 16.37
C ARG A 799 4.97 -24.65 17.24
N GLN A 800 5.00 -23.47 16.64
CA GLN A 800 5.24 -22.21 17.36
C GLN A 800 4.24 -21.15 16.93
N ILE A 801 3.51 -20.60 17.91
CA ILE A 801 2.57 -19.50 17.71
C ILE A 801 3.05 -18.31 18.54
N SER A 802 2.97 -17.10 17.97
CA SER A 802 2.99 -15.88 18.76
C SER A 802 1.56 -15.49 19.09
N LEU A 803 1.29 -15.24 20.36
CA LEU A 803 0.03 -14.68 20.83
C LEU A 803 0.23 -13.23 21.18
N LEU A 804 -0.65 -12.37 20.69
CA LEU A 804 -0.83 -11.05 21.21
C LEU A 804 -2.15 -11.04 21.99
N TRP A 805 -2.10 -10.68 23.27
CA TRP A 805 -3.27 -10.65 24.14
C TRP A 805 -3.49 -9.24 24.67
N LYS A 806 -4.73 -8.78 24.65
CA LYS A 806 -5.16 -7.52 25.22
C LYS A 806 -6.28 -7.80 26.21
N ALA A 807 -6.20 -7.21 27.41
CA ALA A 807 -7.15 -7.51 28.49
C ALA A 807 -8.57 -7.07 28.17
N ASP A 808 -8.69 -5.99 27.39
CA ASP A 808 -9.95 -5.43 26.95
C ASP A 808 -9.80 -4.83 25.53
N ASP A 809 -10.90 -4.32 24.97
CA ASP A 809 -10.90 -3.64 23.67
C ASP A 809 -10.44 -2.17 23.77
N ALA A 810 -10.21 -1.66 24.99
CA ALA A 810 -9.97 -0.24 25.22
C ALA A 810 -8.64 0.20 24.58
N PRO A 811 -8.61 1.28 23.79
CA PRO A 811 -7.43 1.79 23.07
C PRO A 811 -6.12 1.82 23.87
N GLU A 812 -6.20 2.25 25.12
CA GLU A 812 -5.12 2.48 26.07
C GLU A 812 -4.52 1.19 26.65
N THR A 813 -5.26 0.07 26.56
CA THR A 813 -4.83 -1.19 27.14
C THR A 813 -3.67 -1.78 26.36
N LYS A 814 -2.53 -1.86 27.03
CA LYS A 814 -1.30 -2.42 26.47
C LYS A 814 -1.50 -3.88 26.13
N SER A 815 -1.19 -4.22 24.88
CA SER A 815 -1.11 -5.61 24.43
C SER A 815 0.11 -6.29 25.03
N ARG A 816 -0.02 -7.57 25.39
CA ARG A 816 1.06 -8.43 25.88
C ARG A 816 1.33 -9.52 24.86
N GLN A 817 2.59 -9.67 24.48
CA GLN A 817 3.01 -10.72 23.55
C GLN A 817 3.52 -11.95 24.31
N TYR A 818 3.15 -13.14 23.87
CA TYR A 818 3.63 -14.42 24.37
C TYR A 818 4.06 -15.29 23.18
N ASP A 819 5.13 -16.07 23.34
CA ASP A 819 5.44 -17.15 22.40
C ASP A 819 4.95 -18.47 23.02
N ALA A 820 4.16 -19.23 22.26
CA ALA A 820 3.61 -20.52 22.65
C ALA A 820 4.15 -21.64 21.76
N PHE A 821 4.34 -22.80 22.38
CA PHE A 821 4.86 -24.00 21.73
C PHE A 821 3.86 -25.14 21.84
N ARG A 822 3.63 -25.83 20.72
CA ARG A 822 2.73 -26.97 20.66
C ARG A 822 3.38 -28.19 21.29
N MET A 823 2.69 -28.82 22.23
CA MET A 823 3.14 -30.05 22.87
C MET A 823 2.81 -31.28 22.00
N PRO A 824 3.65 -32.34 22.04
CA PRO A 824 3.35 -33.58 21.33
C PRO A 824 1.98 -34.16 21.74
N GLY A 825 1.16 -34.54 20.75
CA GLY A 825 -0.13 -35.17 20.96
C GLY A 825 -0.07 -36.70 20.96
N ALA A 826 -1.14 -37.35 21.44
CA ALA A 826 -1.32 -38.80 21.40
C ALA A 826 -1.73 -39.27 19.98
N GLY A 827 -0.77 -39.29 19.05
CA GLY A 827 -0.73 -40.16 17.85
C GLY A 827 -1.90 -40.17 16.83
N GLY A 828 -2.98 -39.42 17.00
CA GLY A 828 -4.10 -39.40 16.05
C GLY A 828 -3.76 -38.66 14.75
N PRO A 829 -4.45 -38.96 13.63
CA PRO A 829 -4.34 -38.17 12.41
C PRO A 829 -4.76 -36.73 12.72
N GLU A 830 -3.77 -35.85 12.82
CA GLU A 830 -3.98 -34.45 13.18
C GLU A 830 -4.74 -33.77 12.04
N ALA A 831 -5.92 -33.22 12.34
CA ALA A 831 -6.65 -32.43 11.35
C ALA A 831 -5.83 -31.18 10.99
N LEU A 832 -5.51 -31.06 9.70
CA LEU A 832 -4.83 -29.89 9.17
C LEU A 832 -5.84 -28.77 8.94
N SER A 833 -5.54 -27.60 9.48
CA SER A 833 -6.23 -26.37 9.11
C SER A 833 -5.53 -25.80 7.88
N VAL A 834 -6.27 -25.61 6.79
CA VAL A 834 -5.72 -25.08 5.53
C VAL A 834 -6.12 -23.62 5.41
N PHE A 835 -5.13 -22.74 5.25
CA PHE A 835 -5.33 -21.33 4.97
C PHE A 835 -4.79 -21.02 3.57
N SER A 836 -5.65 -20.55 2.68
CA SER A 836 -5.31 -20.26 1.29
C SER A 836 -5.08 -18.77 1.09
N PHE A 837 -3.91 -18.39 0.60
CA PHE A 837 -3.55 -17.02 0.25
C PHE A 837 -3.40 -16.91 -1.26
N LEU A 838 -4.25 -16.11 -1.90
CA LEU A 838 -4.11 -15.72 -3.30
C LEU A 838 -3.26 -14.46 -3.37
N VAL A 839 -2.09 -14.58 -3.97
CA VAL A 839 -1.08 -13.51 -4.05
C VAL A 839 -0.95 -13.12 -5.50
N VAL A 840 -1.16 -11.84 -5.80
CA VAL A 840 -1.00 -11.30 -7.15
C VAL A 840 0.03 -10.18 -7.12
N HIS A 841 1.08 -10.32 -7.93
CA HIS A 841 2.06 -9.27 -8.19
C HIS A 841 2.00 -8.89 -9.66
N ALA A 842 1.96 -7.59 -9.96
CA ALA A 842 2.06 -7.09 -11.33
C ALA A 842 3.21 -6.09 -11.47
N MET A 843 3.81 -6.05 -12.66
CA MET A 843 4.82 -5.07 -13.00
C MET A 843 4.19 -3.69 -13.16
N HIS A 844 4.76 -2.67 -12.51
CA HIS A 844 4.16 -1.34 -12.45
C HIS A 844 4.20 -0.59 -13.80
N ASN A 845 4.95 -1.07 -14.79
CA ASN A 845 4.97 -0.50 -16.13
C ASN A 845 3.78 -0.93 -17.00
N ILE A 846 3.05 -1.98 -16.60
CA ILE A 846 1.87 -2.50 -17.32
C ILE A 846 0.60 -2.51 -16.46
N ALA A 847 0.70 -2.12 -15.19
CA ALA A 847 -0.41 -2.06 -14.24
C ALA A 847 -0.20 -0.94 -13.20
N ASP A 848 -1.30 -0.52 -12.59
CA ASP A 848 -1.37 0.39 -11.43
C ASP A 848 -2.17 -0.25 -10.28
N GLY A 849 -2.32 0.44 -9.15
CA GLY A 849 -3.04 -0.08 -7.97
C GLY A 849 -4.46 -0.55 -8.29
N LEU A 850 -5.24 0.23 -9.06
CA LEU A 850 -6.59 -0.15 -9.47
C LEU A 850 -6.63 -1.27 -10.52
N SER A 851 -5.51 -1.59 -11.18
CA SER A 851 -5.45 -2.77 -12.06
C SER A 851 -5.65 -4.06 -11.29
N TYR A 852 -5.35 -4.10 -9.98
CA TYR A 852 -5.59 -5.30 -9.18
C TYR A 852 -7.07 -5.65 -9.09
N GLU A 853 -7.97 -4.66 -9.00
CA GLU A 853 -9.41 -4.92 -8.99
C GLU A 853 -9.85 -5.64 -10.27
N ALA A 854 -9.35 -5.19 -11.43
CA ALA A 854 -9.62 -5.82 -12.72
C ALA A 854 -9.00 -7.23 -12.81
N ILE A 855 -7.73 -7.38 -12.42
CA ILE A 855 -6.99 -8.65 -12.50
C ILE A 855 -7.62 -9.69 -11.56
N VAL A 856 -7.79 -9.35 -10.29
CA VAL A 856 -8.34 -10.24 -9.25
C VAL A 856 -9.84 -10.46 -9.45
N GLY A 857 -10.57 -9.43 -9.89
CA GLY A 857 -12.01 -9.50 -10.22
C GLY A 857 -12.28 -10.47 -11.33
N ASP A 858 -11.61 -10.30 -12.47
CA ASP A 858 -11.74 -11.21 -13.60
C ASP A 858 -11.28 -12.63 -13.20
N LEU A 859 -10.18 -12.76 -12.44
CA LEU A 859 -9.68 -14.08 -11.98
C LEU A 859 -10.72 -14.84 -11.15
N LEU A 860 -11.29 -14.19 -10.13
CA LEU A 860 -12.22 -14.84 -9.21
C LEU A 860 -13.60 -15.05 -9.83
N ALA A 861 -14.04 -14.16 -10.72
CA ALA A 861 -15.24 -14.37 -11.52
C ALA A 861 -15.09 -15.55 -12.48
N LEU A 862 -13.94 -15.68 -13.16
CA LEU A 862 -13.63 -16.84 -14.01
C LEU A 862 -13.58 -18.12 -13.18
N TYR A 863 -12.95 -18.08 -12.01
CA TYR A 863 -12.93 -19.21 -11.08
C TYR A 863 -14.36 -19.61 -10.66
N ALA A 864 -15.21 -18.67 -10.27
CA ALA A 864 -16.61 -18.94 -9.91
C ALA A 864 -17.43 -19.48 -11.09
N SER A 865 -17.21 -18.98 -12.31
CA SER A 865 -17.90 -19.45 -13.52
C SER A 865 -17.49 -20.84 -14.00
N SER A 866 -16.30 -21.30 -13.60
CA SER A 866 -15.85 -22.67 -13.87
C SER A 866 -16.53 -23.72 -12.98
N ASP A 867 -17.34 -23.30 -12.00
CA ASP A 867 -18.10 -24.24 -11.18
C ASP A 867 -19.23 -24.88 -12.01
N PRO A 868 -19.23 -26.21 -12.23
CA PRO A 868 -20.33 -26.85 -12.95
C PRO A 868 -21.69 -26.70 -12.24
N ARG A 869 -21.69 -26.37 -10.94
CA ARG A 869 -22.92 -26.11 -10.17
C ARG A 869 -23.33 -24.64 -10.18
N GLY A 870 -22.39 -23.73 -10.40
CA GLY A 870 -22.61 -22.29 -10.37
C GLY A 870 -22.79 -21.76 -11.78
N GLY A 871 -24.03 -21.52 -12.20
CA GLY A 871 -24.35 -20.87 -13.47
C GLY A 871 -23.95 -19.38 -13.52
N SER A 872 -22.73 -19.04 -13.08
CA SER A 872 -22.26 -17.66 -13.03
C SER A 872 -22.20 -17.09 -14.45
N PRO A 873 -22.64 -15.84 -14.64
CA PRO A 873 -22.62 -15.21 -15.95
C PRO A 873 -21.19 -15.11 -16.50
N ALA A 874 -21.05 -15.28 -17.81
CA ALA A 874 -19.80 -15.03 -18.50
C ALA A 874 -19.36 -13.57 -18.28
N LEU A 875 -18.06 -13.34 -18.16
CA LEU A 875 -17.53 -11.98 -18.04
C LEU A 875 -17.90 -11.16 -19.29
N PRO A 876 -18.31 -9.88 -19.13
CA PRO A 876 -18.61 -9.01 -20.27
C PRO A 876 -17.36 -8.85 -21.14
N PRO A 877 -17.47 -8.72 -22.48
CA PRO A 877 -16.31 -8.48 -23.33
C PRO A 877 -15.61 -7.17 -22.96
N LEU A 878 -14.28 -7.12 -23.11
CA LEU A 878 -13.55 -5.86 -22.98
C LEU A 878 -13.88 -4.97 -24.18
N THR A 879 -14.33 -3.74 -23.93
CA THR A 879 -14.75 -2.81 -24.98
C THR A 879 -13.58 -2.14 -25.69
N VAL A 880 -12.41 -2.04 -25.03
CA VAL A 880 -11.23 -1.32 -25.52
C VAL A 880 -9.95 -2.04 -25.09
N ASN A 881 -8.90 -1.93 -25.91
CA ASN A 881 -7.56 -2.38 -25.56
C ASN A 881 -6.83 -1.36 -24.67
N SER A 882 -6.30 -1.81 -23.53
CA SER A 882 -5.62 -0.92 -22.58
C SER A 882 -4.33 -0.30 -23.12
N LEU A 883 -3.53 -1.06 -23.89
CA LEU A 883 -2.26 -0.60 -24.44
C LEU A 883 -2.46 0.43 -25.56
N ASP A 884 -3.48 0.25 -26.41
CA ASP A 884 -3.85 1.25 -27.43
C ASP A 884 -4.24 2.58 -26.77
N LEU A 885 -5.09 2.52 -25.75
CA LEU A 885 -5.56 3.70 -25.02
C LEU A 885 -4.40 4.43 -24.31
N LEU A 886 -3.51 3.68 -23.65
CA LEU A 886 -2.31 4.25 -23.01
C LEU A 886 -1.37 4.89 -24.03
N GLN A 887 -1.17 4.27 -25.20
CA GLN A 887 -0.39 4.84 -26.29
C GLN A 887 -1.02 6.14 -26.80
N GLN A 888 -2.34 6.17 -26.98
CA GLN A 888 -3.06 7.37 -27.39
C GLN A 888 -2.86 8.52 -26.40
N ARG A 889 -3.01 8.26 -25.09
CA ARG A 889 -2.78 9.28 -24.04
C ARG A 889 -1.35 9.78 -24.00
N PHE A 890 -0.38 8.87 -24.12
CA PHE A 890 1.02 9.22 -24.22
C PHE A 890 1.30 10.12 -25.44
N PHE A 891 0.77 9.77 -26.61
CA PHE A 891 0.94 10.57 -27.82
C PHE A 891 0.28 11.94 -27.70
N SER A 892 -0.89 12.04 -27.07
CA SER A 892 -1.52 13.32 -26.77
C SER A 892 -0.63 14.19 -25.86
N ALA A 893 0.06 13.58 -24.88
CA ALA A 893 0.98 14.30 -24.00
C ALA A 893 2.22 14.82 -24.76
N ILE A 894 2.81 13.99 -25.63
CA ILE A 894 3.93 14.39 -26.51
C ILE A 894 3.50 15.45 -27.54
N ASN A 895 2.23 15.48 -27.93
CA ASN A 895 1.72 16.50 -28.81
C ASN A 895 1.38 17.82 -28.07
N ALA A 896 1.62 17.87 -26.75
CA ALA A 896 1.28 19.00 -25.88
C ALA A 896 -0.19 19.43 -26.06
N ALA A 897 -1.10 18.47 -26.11
CA ALA A 897 -2.53 18.76 -26.14
C ALA A 897 -2.92 19.61 -24.91
N ASP A 898 -4.00 20.37 -25.06
CA ASP A 898 -4.49 21.21 -23.97
C ASP A 898 -4.91 20.34 -22.77
N PRO A 899 -4.29 20.51 -21.58
CA PRO A 899 -4.67 19.80 -20.37
C PRO A 899 -6.15 19.98 -19.98
N ILE A 900 -6.76 21.11 -20.33
CA ILE A 900 -8.17 21.38 -20.05
C ILE A 900 -9.06 20.50 -20.93
N ALA A 901 -8.75 20.42 -22.22
CA ALA A 901 -9.46 19.57 -23.17
C ALA A 901 -9.14 18.07 -23.01
N SER A 902 -7.99 17.73 -22.40
CA SER A 902 -7.52 16.37 -22.22
C SER A 902 -6.98 16.17 -20.79
N PRO A 903 -7.84 16.11 -19.77
CA PRO A 903 -7.40 15.95 -18.38
C PRO A 903 -6.71 14.61 -18.09
N GLN A 904 -6.88 13.63 -18.99
CA GLN A 904 -6.25 12.30 -18.95
C GLN A 904 -4.82 12.27 -19.53
N LEU A 905 -4.26 13.42 -19.91
CA LEU A 905 -2.89 13.51 -20.41
C LEU A 905 -1.88 12.94 -19.42
N THR A 906 -0.94 12.18 -19.93
CA THR A 906 0.12 11.63 -19.10
C THR A 906 1.12 12.71 -18.66
N SER A 907 1.44 12.77 -17.37
CA SER A 907 2.45 13.66 -16.82
C SER A 907 3.83 13.07 -17.11
N LEU A 908 4.59 13.68 -18.00
CA LEU A 908 5.94 13.19 -18.28
C LEU A 908 6.84 13.53 -17.09
N ARG A 909 7.21 12.50 -16.32
CA ARG A 909 7.99 12.63 -15.08
C ARG A 909 9.44 12.24 -15.33
N GLY A 910 10.35 13.19 -15.25
CA GLY A 910 11.79 12.93 -15.41
C GLY A 910 12.37 12.10 -14.26
N SER A 911 13.46 11.40 -14.55
CA SER A 911 14.21 10.64 -13.53
C SER A 911 15.32 11.45 -12.85
N GLN A 912 15.59 12.64 -13.36
CA GLN A 912 16.76 13.46 -13.05
C GLN A 912 16.69 14.14 -11.68
N TRP A 913 15.50 14.57 -11.28
CA TRP A 913 15.29 15.24 -10.01
C TRP A 913 14.80 14.24 -8.98
N LYS A 914 15.63 13.93 -7.97
CA LYS A 914 15.30 13.02 -6.86
C LYS A 914 15.61 13.70 -5.55
N CYS A 915 14.78 13.47 -4.53
CA CYS A 915 15.19 13.75 -3.17
C CYS A 915 16.33 12.78 -2.80
N GLN A 916 17.41 13.30 -2.23
CA GLN A 916 18.56 12.53 -1.75
C GLN A 916 18.82 12.90 -0.29
N LYS A 917 17.82 12.65 0.57
CA LYS A 917 17.91 12.92 2.00
C LYS A 917 17.65 11.66 2.80
N ARG A 918 18.25 11.55 3.98
CA ARG A 918 17.93 10.49 4.94
C ARG A 918 16.55 10.75 5.52
N GLY A 919 15.77 9.71 5.73
CA GLY A 919 14.40 9.85 6.20
C GLY A 919 13.95 8.72 7.10
N TYR A 920 12.73 8.87 7.59
CA TYR A 920 12.12 7.94 8.53
C TYR A 920 10.62 7.84 8.33
N GLY A 921 10.02 6.87 9.02
CA GLY A 921 8.60 6.59 8.97
C GLY A 921 7.94 6.87 10.32
N HIS A 922 6.71 7.35 10.29
CA HIS A 922 5.83 7.50 11.45
C HIS A 922 4.41 7.06 11.08
N LEU A 923 3.68 6.52 12.04
CA LEU A 923 2.35 5.96 11.83
C LEU A 923 1.33 6.70 12.69
N ILE A 924 0.22 7.12 12.11
CA ILE A 924 -0.94 7.63 12.88
C ILE A 924 -2.13 6.71 12.60
N GLY A 925 -2.57 5.95 13.60
CA GLY A 925 -3.76 5.10 13.51
C GLY A 925 -5.01 5.87 13.90
N LEU A 926 -5.98 5.96 12.99
CA LEU A 926 -7.33 6.45 13.25
C LEU A 926 -8.16 5.27 13.75
N GLN A 927 -8.54 5.31 15.02
CA GLN A 927 -9.29 4.22 15.65
C GLN A 927 -10.76 4.22 15.25
N ARG A 928 -11.47 3.12 15.56
CA ARG A 928 -12.90 2.92 15.26
C ARG A 928 -13.77 4.13 15.54
N ASN A 929 -13.70 4.67 16.76
CA ASN A 929 -14.53 5.80 17.17
C ASN A 929 -14.21 7.06 16.36
N THR A 930 -12.93 7.29 16.09
CA THR A 930 -12.46 8.39 15.23
C THR A 930 -12.94 8.24 13.80
N VAL A 931 -12.82 7.04 13.21
CA VAL A 931 -13.28 6.77 11.84
C VAL A 931 -14.80 6.93 11.75
N ALA A 932 -15.55 6.46 12.75
CA ALA A 932 -16.99 6.66 12.83
C ALA A 932 -17.35 8.16 12.89
N ALA A 933 -16.66 8.93 13.74
CA ALA A 933 -16.84 10.38 13.85
C ALA A 933 -16.54 11.11 12.55
N LEU A 934 -15.44 10.75 11.88
CA LEU A 934 -15.06 11.34 10.60
C LEU A 934 -16.01 10.94 9.46
N ARG A 935 -16.54 9.72 9.45
CA ARG A 935 -17.57 9.31 8.47
C ARG A 935 -18.88 10.06 8.71
N TRP A 936 -19.27 10.24 9.97
CA TRP A 936 -20.41 11.08 10.31
C TRP A 936 -20.18 12.52 9.82
N ALA A 937 -19.01 13.11 10.07
CA ALA A 937 -18.67 14.44 9.59
C ALA A 937 -18.68 14.52 8.06
N ALA A 938 -18.10 13.54 7.37
CA ALA A 938 -18.11 13.45 5.92
C ALA A 938 -19.54 13.48 5.34
N ALA A 939 -20.42 12.68 5.94
CA ALA A 939 -21.84 12.65 5.59
C ALA A 939 -22.53 13.98 5.89
N ALA A 940 -22.34 14.54 7.09
CA ALA A 940 -22.94 15.79 7.54
C ALA A 940 -22.58 16.98 6.62
N TYR A 941 -21.34 17.01 6.13
CA TYR A 941 -20.84 18.07 5.26
C TYR A 941 -20.87 17.71 3.76
N SER A 942 -21.51 16.59 3.38
CA SER A 942 -21.62 16.14 1.99
C SER A 942 -20.29 16.07 1.24
N CYS A 943 -19.23 15.68 1.94
CA CYS A 943 -17.89 15.52 1.38
C CYS A 943 -17.48 14.04 1.31
N PRO A 944 -16.77 13.63 0.24
CA PRO A 944 -16.17 12.30 0.17
C PRO A 944 -15.24 12.02 1.35
N PHE A 945 -15.28 10.81 1.91
CA PHE A 945 -14.47 10.44 3.08
C PHE A 945 -12.96 10.49 2.78
N ASP A 946 -12.54 10.05 1.60
CA ASP A 946 -11.16 10.16 1.08
C ASP A 946 -10.69 11.62 0.97
N ALA A 947 -11.56 12.51 0.49
CA ALA A 947 -11.28 13.95 0.41
C ALA A 947 -11.11 14.57 1.81
N LEU A 948 -11.92 14.15 2.79
CA LEU A 948 -11.78 14.56 4.18
C LEU A 948 -10.42 14.11 4.72
N LEU A 949 -10.05 12.84 4.54
CA LEU A 949 -8.75 12.33 5.01
C LEU A 949 -7.57 13.07 4.35
N LEU A 950 -7.66 13.40 3.06
CA LEU A 950 -6.68 14.24 2.39
C LEU A 950 -6.63 15.66 2.98
N ALA A 951 -7.78 16.24 3.33
CA ALA A 951 -7.83 17.55 3.96
C ALA A 951 -7.17 17.53 5.36
N LEU A 952 -7.28 16.44 6.12
CA LEU A 952 -6.55 16.29 7.39
C LEU A 952 -5.03 16.31 7.17
N THR A 953 -4.50 15.68 6.11
CA THR A 953 -3.06 15.75 5.80
C THR A 953 -2.64 17.15 5.36
N VAL A 954 -3.51 17.88 4.63
CA VAL A 954 -3.29 19.29 4.26
C VAL A 954 -3.22 20.17 5.50
N ILE A 955 -4.22 20.09 6.38
CA ILE A 955 -4.30 20.87 7.62
C ILE A 955 -3.09 20.57 8.51
N ALA A 956 -2.74 19.30 8.68
CA ALA A 956 -1.59 18.89 9.49
C ALA A 956 -0.27 19.44 8.94
N THR A 957 -0.10 19.42 7.62
CA THR A 957 1.10 19.96 6.96
C THR A 957 1.14 21.48 7.06
N ALA A 958 0.03 22.15 6.74
CA ALA A 958 -0.11 23.60 6.83
C ALA A 958 0.21 24.11 8.23
N ARG A 959 -0.45 23.56 9.25
CA ARG A 959 -0.32 24.02 10.63
C ARG A 959 1.02 23.66 11.27
N SER A 960 1.58 22.47 10.99
CA SER A 960 2.88 22.08 11.55
C SER A 960 4.04 22.93 10.99
N ALA A 961 3.87 23.43 9.77
CA ALA A 961 4.86 24.19 9.02
C ALA A 961 4.61 25.71 8.98
N GLY A 962 3.42 26.17 9.39
CA GLY A 962 3.00 27.57 9.22
C GLY A 962 2.84 27.98 7.76
N LEU A 963 2.33 27.08 6.91
CA LEU A 963 2.17 27.35 5.48
C LEU A 963 0.76 27.87 5.17
N GLU A 964 0.69 28.94 4.37
CA GLU A 964 -0.56 29.49 3.83
C GLU A 964 -1.02 28.80 2.54
N GLU A 965 -0.16 28.00 1.94
CA GLU A 965 -0.47 27.20 0.76
C GLU A 965 0.26 25.87 0.85
N VAL A 966 -0.48 24.77 0.64
CA VAL A 966 0.06 23.42 0.61
C VAL A 966 -0.11 22.85 -0.79
N GLU A 967 0.99 22.34 -1.34
CA GLU A 967 1.03 21.66 -2.63
C GLU A 967 1.28 20.16 -2.41
N PHE A 968 0.34 19.32 -2.83
CA PHE A 968 0.48 17.87 -2.82
C PHE A 968 0.46 17.27 -4.22
N THR A 969 1.33 16.29 -4.42
CA THR A 969 1.29 15.39 -5.56
C THR A 969 0.48 14.16 -5.21
N LEU A 970 -0.63 13.96 -5.90
CA LEU A 970 -1.56 12.85 -5.74
C LEU A 970 -1.32 11.78 -6.80
N TYR A 971 -1.48 10.51 -6.43
CA TYR A 971 -1.68 9.43 -7.38
C TYR A 971 -3.15 9.39 -7.81
N VAL A 972 -3.43 9.74 -9.05
CA VAL A 972 -4.78 9.79 -9.60
C VAL A 972 -4.92 8.70 -10.67
N PRO A 973 -5.90 7.78 -10.58
CA PRO A 973 -6.00 6.64 -11.48
C PRO A 973 -6.37 7.01 -12.94
N LEU A 974 -7.03 8.15 -13.18
CA LEU A 974 -7.45 8.62 -14.52
C LEU A 974 -8.25 7.58 -15.34
N ARG A 975 -9.12 6.78 -14.72
CA ARG A 975 -9.89 5.69 -15.36
C ARG A 975 -11.32 6.07 -15.71
N ASP A 976 -11.50 7.23 -16.33
CA ASP A 976 -12.82 7.85 -16.47
C ASP A 976 -13.55 7.47 -17.75
N GLY A 977 -12.83 6.87 -18.70
CA GLY A 977 -13.40 6.44 -19.97
C GLY A 977 -14.28 5.18 -19.83
N PRO A 978 -15.15 4.94 -20.83
CA PRO A 978 -16.01 3.77 -20.85
C PRO A 978 -15.17 2.48 -20.86
N GLY A 979 -15.47 1.55 -19.95
CA GLY A 979 -14.74 0.29 -19.80
C GLY A 979 -13.37 0.37 -19.12
N GLU A 980 -12.82 1.57 -18.87
CA GLU A 980 -11.43 1.70 -18.36
C GLU A 980 -11.22 1.12 -16.96
N ALA A 981 -12.24 1.15 -16.10
CA ALA A 981 -12.17 0.56 -14.76
C ALA A 981 -11.87 -0.96 -14.78
N SER A 982 -12.27 -1.68 -15.83
CA SER A 982 -12.03 -3.12 -15.99
C SER A 982 -10.74 -3.47 -16.75
N LEU A 983 -9.93 -2.47 -17.10
CA LEU A 983 -8.70 -2.68 -17.85
C LEU A 983 -7.50 -2.85 -16.92
N SER A 984 -6.60 -3.78 -17.25
CA SER A 984 -5.25 -3.77 -16.66
C SER A 984 -4.35 -2.82 -17.45
N GLY A 985 -3.70 -1.87 -16.78
CA GLY A 985 -2.86 -0.84 -17.42
C GLY A 985 -2.33 0.19 -16.42
N LEU A 986 -1.21 0.86 -16.75
CA LEU A 986 -0.72 2.00 -15.97
C LEU A 986 -1.48 3.28 -16.34
N PHE A 987 -2.71 3.42 -15.85
CA PHE A 987 -3.52 4.63 -16.06
C PHE A 987 -3.23 5.69 -15.00
N ALA A 988 -2.83 5.25 -13.81
CA ALA A 988 -2.49 6.13 -12.70
C ALA A 988 -1.33 7.07 -13.02
N ASP A 989 -1.50 8.32 -12.62
CA ASP A 989 -0.57 9.40 -12.92
C ASP A 989 -0.47 10.40 -11.75
N TRP A 990 0.53 11.27 -11.81
CA TRP A 990 0.70 12.34 -10.82
C TRP A 990 -0.10 13.59 -11.19
N ARG A 991 -0.83 14.10 -10.20
CA ARG A 991 -1.55 15.37 -10.27
C ARG A 991 -1.20 16.24 -9.09
N VAL A 992 -1.15 17.55 -9.32
CA VAL A 992 -0.79 18.51 -8.28
C VAL A 992 -2.06 19.18 -7.79
N LEU A 993 -2.35 18.99 -6.51
CA LEU A 993 -3.41 19.68 -5.79
C LEU A 993 -2.78 20.80 -4.96
N THR A 994 -3.23 22.03 -5.20
CA THR A 994 -2.82 23.19 -4.41
C THR A 994 -4.01 23.68 -3.60
N VAL A 995 -3.84 23.78 -2.29
CA VAL A 995 -4.87 24.15 -1.31
C VAL A 995 -4.37 25.34 -0.52
N ARG A 996 -5.21 26.38 -0.41
CA ARG A 996 -4.89 27.57 0.38
C ARG A 996 -5.39 27.38 1.80
N THR A 997 -4.55 27.76 2.74
CA THR A 997 -4.75 27.65 4.18
C THR A 997 -4.33 28.97 4.82
N ASP A 998 -5.02 30.05 4.47
CA ASP A 998 -4.74 31.40 4.99
C ASP A 998 -4.79 31.41 6.53
N VAL A 999 -3.80 32.05 7.16
CA VAL A 999 -3.65 32.07 8.63
C VAL A 999 -4.86 32.67 9.34
N SER A 1000 -5.48 33.69 8.72
CA SER A 1000 -6.52 34.48 9.37
C SER A 1000 -7.95 34.00 9.10
N THR A 1001 -8.18 33.33 7.97
CA THR A 1001 -9.54 33.03 7.47
C THR A 1001 -9.83 31.56 7.24
N SER A 1002 -8.81 30.71 7.03
CA SER A 1002 -9.08 29.30 6.72
C SER A 1002 -9.52 28.54 7.96
N THR A 1003 -10.75 28.03 7.92
CA THR A 1003 -11.31 27.12 8.92
C THR A 1003 -11.07 25.67 8.54
N VAL A 1004 -11.12 24.76 9.53
CA VAL A 1004 -10.97 23.31 9.32
C VAL A 1004 -11.99 22.79 8.29
N LEU A 1005 -13.27 23.11 8.47
CA LEU A 1005 -14.32 22.74 7.51
C LEU A 1005 -14.12 23.42 6.15
N GLY A 1006 -13.70 24.69 6.12
CA GLY A 1006 -13.44 25.41 4.87
C GLY A 1006 -12.40 24.70 4.00
N VAL A 1007 -11.31 24.21 4.60
CA VAL A 1007 -10.29 23.43 3.89
C VAL A 1007 -10.83 22.07 3.43
N VAL A 1008 -11.62 21.38 4.26
CA VAL A 1008 -12.26 20.10 3.86
C VAL A 1008 -13.14 20.28 2.63
N LEU A 1009 -13.98 21.33 2.62
CA LEU A 1009 -14.87 21.63 1.50
C LEU A 1009 -14.10 22.07 0.25
N ASP A 1010 -13.03 22.86 0.39
CA ASP A 1010 -12.18 23.26 -0.75
C ASP A 1010 -11.49 22.05 -1.39
N VAL A 1011 -10.91 21.15 -0.58
CA VAL A 1011 -10.31 19.91 -1.08
C VAL A 1011 -11.35 19.06 -1.80
N ALA A 1012 -12.51 18.83 -1.19
CA ALA A 1012 -13.60 18.06 -1.80
C ALA A 1012 -14.08 18.68 -3.12
N HIS A 1013 -14.25 20.01 -3.17
CA HIS A 1013 -14.62 20.75 -4.37
C HIS A 1013 -13.58 20.58 -5.49
N LYS A 1014 -12.29 20.77 -5.16
CA LYS A 1014 -11.20 20.63 -6.13
C LYS A 1014 -11.10 19.22 -6.69
N LEU A 1015 -11.21 18.18 -5.85
CA LEU A 1015 -11.18 16.79 -6.31
C LEU A 1015 -12.38 16.46 -7.20
N ARG A 1016 -13.59 16.86 -6.79
CA ARG A 1016 -14.84 16.63 -7.55
C ARG A 1016 -14.76 17.23 -8.95
N ASN A 1017 -14.25 18.46 -9.03
CA ASN A 1017 -14.14 19.24 -10.27
C ASN A 1017 -12.79 19.07 -11.00
N ARG A 1018 -11.92 18.16 -10.53
CA ARG A 1018 -10.58 17.91 -11.09
C ARG A 1018 -9.73 19.18 -11.23
N GLN A 1019 -9.86 20.09 -10.27
CA GLN A 1019 -9.07 21.32 -10.21
C GLN A 1019 -7.66 21.01 -9.70
N TRP A 1020 -6.94 20.18 -10.45
CA TRP A 1020 -5.56 19.80 -10.21
C TRP A 1020 -4.71 20.08 -11.46
N GLY A 1021 -3.43 20.36 -11.24
CA GLY A 1021 -2.46 20.57 -12.30
C GLY A 1021 -1.87 19.25 -12.81
N ILE A 1022 -1.34 19.29 -14.04
CA ILE A 1022 -0.37 18.29 -14.49
C ILE A 1022 0.91 18.49 -13.67
N TYR A 1023 1.48 17.38 -13.21
CA TYR A 1023 2.70 17.40 -12.42
C TYR A 1023 3.88 18.05 -13.14
N ASN A 1024 4.58 18.95 -12.44
CA ASN A 1024 5.80 19.59 -12.92
C ASN A 1024 7.02 18.79 -12.48
N ALA A 1025 7.70 18.16 -13.44
CA ALA A 1025 8.89 17.36 -13.16
C ALA A 1025 10.02 18.12 -12.46
N LEU A 1026 10.13 19.44 -12.65
CA LEU A 1026 11.13 20.29 -12.01
C LEU A 1026 10.94 20.42 -10.49
N LYS A 1027 9.69 20.32 -10.01
CA LYS A 1027 9.36 20.43 -8.58
C LYS A 1027 9.59 19.14 -7.78
N LYS A 1028 10.03 18.06 -8.43
CA LYS A 1028 10.16 16.74 -7.80
C LYS A 1028 10.98 16.70 -6.51
N PRO A 1029 12.11 17.41 -6.35
CA PRO A 1029 12.89 17.36 -5.12
C PRO A 1029 12.15 17.93 -3.90
N GLU A 1030 11.10 18.73 -4.13
CA GLU A 1030 10.32 19.45 -3.12
C GLU A 1030 8.89 18.90 -3.00
N ALA A 1031 8.52 17.95 -3.87
CA ALA A 1031 7.15 17.47 -3.98
C ALA A 1031 6.75 16.66 -2.74
N SER A 1032 5.76 17.16 -2.02
CA SER A 1032 5.08 16.38 -0.99
C SER A 1032 4.06 15.46 -1.67
N MET A 1033 4.03 14.19 -1.29
CA MET A 1033 3.24 13.16 -2.00
C MET A 1033 2.15 12.60 -1.10
N VAL A 1034 0.97 12.33 -1.64
CA VAL A 1034 -0.10 11.59 -0.94
C VAL A 1034 -0.57 10.45 -1.84
N ASN A 1035 -0.59 9.24 -1.28
CA ASN A 1035 -1.09 8.04 -1.93
C ASN A 1035 -2.18 7.41 -1.08
N PHE A 1036 -3.27 6.97 -1.71
CA PHE A 1036 -4.32 6.22 -1.03
C PHE A 1036 -4.14 4.73 -1.33
N GLN A 1037 -4.15 3.91 -0.29
CA GLN A 1037 -4.14 2.46 -0.36
C GLN A 1037 -5.45 1.97 0.25
N LEU A 1038 -6.41 1.69 -0.64
CA LEU A 1038 -7.75 1.28 -0.27
C LEU A 1038 -7.80 -0.24 -0.25
N LEU A 1039 -8.58 -0.80 0.67
CA LEU A 1039 -8.87 -2.22 0.66
C LEU A 1039 -10.03 -2.52 -0.28
N ASP A 1040 -10.05 -3.75 -0.77
CA ASP A 1040 -11.13 -4.31 -1.56
C ASP A 1040 -12.41 -4.30 -0.72
N ALA A 1041 -13.27 -3.34 -1.00
CA ALA A 1041 -14.58 -3.27 -0.38
C ALA A 1041 -15.54 -4.36 -0.89
N ALA A 1042 -15.13 -5.15 -1.90
CA ALA A 1042 -15.96 -6.21 -2.45
C ALA A 1042 -16.30 -7.26 -1.37
N PRO A 1043 -17.59 -7.64 -1.23
CA PRO A 1043 -17.97 -8.62 -0.23
C PRO A 1043 -17.32 -9.98 -0.54
N PRO A 1044 -17.01 -10.81 0.48
CA PRO A 1044 -16.36 -12.10 0.28
C PRO A 1044 -17.12 -13.00 -0.70
N SER A 1045 -18.45 -12.95 -0.68
CA SER A 1045 -19.32 -13.71 -1.60
C SER A 1045 -19.08 -13.38 -3.08
N SER A 1046 -18.73 -12.13 -3.40
CA SER A 1046 -18.40 -11.72 -4.78
C SER A 1046 -16.98 -12.13 -5.19
N ARG A 1047 -16.16 -12.57 -4.24
CA ARG A 1047 -14.75 -12.93 -4.40
C ARG A 1047 -14.52 -14.42 -4.12
N ALA A 1048 -15.52 -15.29 -4.33
CA ALA A 1048 -15.42 -16.72 -4.05
C ALA A 1048 -14.93 -17.04 -2.62
N GLY A 1049 -15.34 -16.23 -1.64
CA GLY A 1049 -14.96 -16.35 -0.22
C GLY A 1049 -13.63 -15.69 0.15
N PHE A 1050 -12.90 -15.12 -0.81
CA PHE A 1050 -11.66 -14.40 -0.52
C PHE A 1050 -11.93 -13.01 0.07
N VAL A 1051 -11.07 -12.61 1.00
CA VAL A 1051 -11.02 -11.26 1.57
C VAL A 1051 -9.62 -10.70 1.40
N GLN A 1052 -9.48 -9.48 0.91
CA GLN A 1052 -8.18 -8.82 0.85
C GLN A 1052 -7.67 -8.57 2.28
N ILE A 1053 -6.40 -8.87 2.50
CA ILE A 1053 -5.70 -8.52 3.73
C ILE A 1053 -4.70 -7.38 3.44
N GLY A 1054 -4.62 -6.41 4.36
CA GLY A 1054 -3.69 -5.27 4.25
C GLY A 1054 -2.22 -5.68 4.29
N GLU A 1055 -1.32 -4.78 3.87
CA GLU A 1055 0.11 -5.08 3.82
C GLU A 1055 0.70 -5.36 5.20
N GLU A 1056 0.14 -4.77 6.24
CA GLU A 1056 0.50 -5.00 7.64
C GLU A 1056 0.32 -6.45 8.08
N LEU A 1057 -0.57 -7.20 7.44
CA LEU A 1057 -0.87 -8.60 7.76
C LEU A 1057 0.07 -9.62 7.09
N TRP A 1058 0.94 -9.20 6.16
CA TRP A 1058 1.84 -10.14 5.46
C TRP A 1058 3.24 -9.59 5.13
N ARG A 1059 3.41 -8.27 4.96
CA ARG A 1059 4.66 -7.68 4.45
C ARG A 1059 5.70 -7.47 5.55
N ILE A 1060 5.22 -7.03 6.71
CA ILE A 1060 6.02 -6.38 7.74
C ILE A 1060 6.72 -7.42 8.63
N GLY A 1061 6.19 -8.64 8.75
CA GLY A 1061 6.58 -9.55 9.82
C GLY A 1061 6.29 -8.93 11.19
N GLU A 1062 6.88 -9.46 12.26
CA GLU A 1062 6.80 -8.83 13.59
C GLU A 1062 7.80 -7.65 13.67
N ASN A 1063 7.39 -6.45 13.23
CA ASN A 1063 8.22 -5.24 13.36
C ASN A 1063 8.02 -4.49 14.68
N GLN A 1064 7.15 -4.95 15.57
CA GLN A 1064 7.01 -4.39 16.92
C GLN A 1064 8.29 -4.49 17.77
N ARG A 1065 9.28 -5.29 17.33
CA ARG A 1065 10.56 -5.51 18.02
C ARG A 1065 11.77 -4.80 17.40
N ALA A 1066 11.60 -3.95 16.39
CA ALA A 1066 12.75 -3.31 15.76
C ALA A 1066 13.42 -2.33 16.73
N GLU A 1067 14.58 -2.75 17.23
CA GLU A 1067 15.49 -1.99 18.08
C GLU A 1067 15.80 -0.61 17.51
N THR A 1068 16.08 0.30 18.43
CA THR A 1068 16.49 1.69 18.26
C THR A 1068 17.35 1.93 17.01
N ARG A 1069 16.83 2.68 16.02
CA ARG A 1069 17.58 2.99 14.79
C ARG A 1069 18.56 4.14 15.03
N THR A 1070 19.85 3.90 14.76
CA THR A 1070 20.84 4.99 14.71
C THR A 1070 20.67 5.81 13.42
N ASN A 1071 21.15 7.06 13.41
CA ASN A 1071 21.05 7.95 12.24
C ASN A 1071 21.64 7.33 10.96
N GLU A 1072 22.68 6.50 11.07
CA GLU A 1072 23.31 5.82 9.94
C GLU A 1072 22.40 4.75 9.29
N GLN A 1073 21.44 4.22 10.07
CA GLN A 1073 20.48 3.22 9.64
C GLN A 1073 19.21 3.83 9.03
N MET A 1074 19.11 5.17 8.94
CA MET A 1074 17.96 5.82 8.31
C MET A 1074 17.93 5.49 6.80
N PRO A 1075 16.81 4.98 6.26
CA PRO A 1075 16.67 4.76 4.83
C PRO A 1075 16.73 6.09 4.06
N TRP A 1076 17.11 6.01 2.79
CA TRP A 1076 16.98 7.15 1.88
C TRP A 1076 15.51 7.44 1.61
N SER A 1077 15.09 8.68 1.81
CA SER A 1077 13.75 9.13 1.43
C SER A 1077 13.70 9.47 -0.05
N GLN A 1078 12.62 9.04 -0.72
CA GLN A 1078 12.39 9.37 -2.13
C GLN A 1078 11.77 10.75 -2.33
N GLN A 1079 11.16 11.30 -1.29
CA GLN A 1079 10.49 12.60 -1.25
C GLN A 1079 10.74 13.30 0.09
N PRO A 1080 10.67 14.63 0.18
CA PRO A 1080 10.75 15.33 1.47
C PRO A 1080 9.67 14.90 2.45
N LEU A 1081 8.45 14.68 1.94
CA LEU A 1081 7.29 14.25 2.69
C LEU A 1081 6.41 13.36 1.81
N SER A 1082 5.99 12.23 2.34
CA SER A 1082 5.07 11.30 1.69
C SER A 1082 4.08 10.80 2.71
N PHE A 1083 2.79 10.88 2.39
CA PHE A 1083 1.71 10.23 3.11
C PHE A 1083 1.25 9.02 2.32
N VAL A 1084 1.07 7.90 2.99
CA VAL A 1084 0.23 6.80 2.51
C VAL A 1084 -0.96 6.73 3.45
N VAL A 1085 -2.15 6.97 2.91
CA VAL A 1085 -3.42 6.85 3.62
C VAL A 1085 -3.94 5.45 3.33
N GLU A 1086 -3.78 4.55 4.29
CA GLU A 1086 -4.09 3.13 4.16
C GLU A 1086 -5.36 2.80 4.94
N GLU A 1087 -6.32 2.16 4.28
CA GLU A 1087 -7.45 1.54 4.96
C GLU A 1087 -6.96 0.23 5.57
N GLY A 1088 -7.00 0.10 6.90
CA GLY A 1088 -6.62 -1.15 7.58
C GLY A 1088 -7.76 -2.17 7.60
N ASP A 1089 -8.98 -1.67 7.78
CA ASP A 1089 -10.23 -2.41 7.66
C ASP A 1089 -11.40 -1.41 7.57
N LYS A 1090 -12.65 -1.91 7.64
CA LYS A 1090 -13.85 -1.06 7.56
C LYS A 1090 -13.96 -0.02 8.66
N GLU A 1091 -13.25 -0.18 9.77
CA GLU A 1091 -13.33 0.63 10.98
C GLU A 1091 -12.00 1.31 11.34
N THR A 1092 -10.88 0.95 10.72
CA THR A 1092 -9.56 1.53 11.01
C THR A 1092 -8.85 2.06 9.77
N TRP A 1093 -8.17 3.19 9.93
CA TRP A 1093 -7.39 3.85 8.89
C TRP A 1093 -6.03 4.26 9.45
N TRP A 1094 -5.02 4.30 8.59
CA TRP A 1094 -3.64 4.60 8.95
C TRP A 1094 -3.08 5.72 8.06
N LEU A 1095 -2.40 6.68 8.68
CA LEU A 1095 -1.57 7.66 7.98
C LEU A 1095 -0.11 7.26 8.18
N LEU A 1096 0.50 6.70 7.14
CA LEU A 1096 1.90 6.32 7.13
C LEU A 1096 2.69 7.49 6.55
N ILE A 1097 3.42 8.19 7.41
CA ILE A 1097 4.20 9.36 7.07
C ILE A 1097 5.64 8.93 6.86
N SER A 1098 6.18 9.14 5.66
CA SER A 1098 7.62 9.05 5.41
C SER A 1098 8.17 10.42 5.10
N CYS A 1099 9.19 10.86 5.82
CA CYS A 1099 9.74 12.20 5.65
C CYS A 1099 11.26 12.23 5.74
N ALA A 1100 11.86 13.21 5.07
CA ALA A 1100 13.27 13.52 5.16
C ALA A 1100 13.56 14.16 6.52
N TYR A 1101 14.53 13.63 7.25
CA TYR A 1101 14.85 14.05 8.62
C TYR A 1101 15.20 15.55 8.70
N ASP A 1102 16.01 16.02 7.75
CA ASP A 1102 16.46 17.42 7.71
C ASP A 1102 15.32 18.41 7.46
N ASP A 1103 14.29 18.00 6.73
CA ASP A 1103 13.14 18.84 6.39
C ASP A 1103 12.02 18.74 7.44
N TYR A 1104 11.86 17.55 8.03
CA TYR A 1104 10.81 17.21 8.99
C TYR A 1104 11.42 16.55 10.23
N PRO A 1105 12.13 17.31 11.07
CA PRO A 1105 12.69 16.76 12.30
C PRO A 1105 11.58 16.33 13.27
N PRO A 1106 11.85 15.44 14.23
CA PRO A 1106 10.84 14.89 15.13
C PRO A 1106 9.92 15.93 15.81
N PRO A 1107 10.40 17.11 16.26
CA PRO A 1107 9.51 18.13 16.81
C PRO A 1107 8.46 18.65 15.83
N ARG A 1108 8.80 18.78 14.54
CA ARG A 1108 7.85 19.21 13.49
C ARG A 1108 6.82 18.12 13.22
N LEU A 1109 7.24 16.86 13.25
CA LEU A 1109 6.33 15.73 13.10
C LEU A 1109 5.37 15.61 14.30
N ARG A 1110 5.82 15.83 15.53
CA ARG A 1110 4.91 15.86 16.70
C ARG A 1110 3.83 16.95 16.55
N ARG A 1111 4.19 18.13 16.05
CA ARG A 1111 3.21 19.18 15.71
C ARG A 1111 2.22 18.69 14.66
N MET A 1112 2.69 17.94 13.66
CA MET A 1112 1.83 17.36 12.63
C MET A 1112 0.84 16.35 13.22
N VAL A 1113 1.28 15.47 14.12
CA VAL A 1113 0.41 14.53 14.85
C VAL A 1113 -0.65 15.28 15.65
N GLN A 1114 -0.25 16.29 16.43
CA GLN A 1114 -1.18 17.12 17.19
C GLN A 1114 -2.15 17.86 16.27
N ALA A 1115 -1.69 18.37 15.14
CA ALA A 1115 -2.53 19.06 14.17
C ALA A 1115 -3.58 18.12 13.55
N VAL A 1116 -3.26 16.84 13.33
CA VAL A 1116 -4.28 15.84 12.94
C VAL A 1116 -5.31 15.67 14.05
N GLN A 1117 -4.87 15.44 15.30
CA GLN A 1117 -5.78 15.25 16.44
C GLN A 1117 -6.73 16.45 16.63
N ASP A 1118 -6.19 17.65 16.65
CA ASP A 1118 -6.95 18.89 16.79
C ASP A 1118 -7.90 19.11 15.61
N ALA A 1119 -7.48 18.79 14.37
CA ALA A 1119 -8.34 18.94 13.19
C ALA A 1119 -9.52 17.96 13.22
N VAL A 1120 -9.30 16.72 13.65
CA VAL A 1120 -10.38 15.73 13.84
C VAL A 1120 -11.36 16.23 14.90
N LEU A 1121 -10.85 16.69 16.06
CA LEU A 1121 -11.70 17.21 17.14
C LEU A 1121 -12.49 18.44 16.70
N ALA A 1122 -11.82 19.40 16.06
CA ALA A 1122 -12.41 20.61 15.52
C ALA A 1122 -13.51 20.28 14.49
N LEU A 1123 -13.27 19.36 13.56
CA LEU A 1123 -14.26 19.03 12.53
C LEU A 1123 -15.58 18.51 13.12
N VAL A 1124 -15.50 17.79 14.24
CA VAL A 1124 -16.67 17.23 14.93
C VAL A 1124 -17.32 18.26 15.86
N GLN A 1125 -16.54 19.05 16.60
CA GLN A 1125 -17.05 19.90 17.68
C GLN A 1125 -17.14 21.39 17.32
N GLN A 1126 -16.19 21.89 16.53
CA GLN A 1126 -16.04 23.31 16.18
C GLN A 1126 -15.53 23.45 14.73
N PRO A 1127 -16.33 23.06 13.72
CA PRO A 1127 -15.87 22.97 12.33
C PRO A 1127 -15.35 24.29 11.76
N THR A 1128 -15.78 25.42 12.32
CA THR A 1128 -15.35 26.78 11.97
C THR A 1128 -14.07 27.23 12.69
N GLN A 1129 -13.45 26.38 13.51
CA GLN A 1129 -12.15 26.68 14.12
C GLN A 1129 -11.10 26.93 13.03
N LEU A 1130 -10.26 27.95 13.23
CA LEU A 1130 -9.18 28.27 12.33
C LEU A 1130 -8.18 27.12 12.24
N VAL A 1131 -7.65 26.87 11.04
CA VAL A 1131 -6.59 25.87 10.79
C VAL A 1131 -5.33 26.21 11.56
N HIS A 1132 -4.96 27.49 11.56
CA HIS A 1132 -3.74 27.98 12.20
C HIS A 1132 -4.01 28.45 13.62
N THR A 1133 -4.21 27.49 14.54
CA THR A 1133 -4.19 27.79 15.97
C THR A 1133 -2.78 27.67 16.54
N PRO A 1134 -2.37 28.61 17.42
CA PRO A 1134 -1.08 28.53 18.08
C PRO A 1134 -1.01 27.26 18.93
N TYR A 1135 0.14 26.56 18.90
CA TYR A 1135 0.37 25.46 19.82
C TYR A 1135 0.49 26.00 21.25
N PRO A 1136 -0.06 25.31 22.27
CA PRO A 1136 0.13 25.69 23.66
C PRO A 1136 1.61 25.86 23.98
N ALA A 1137 1.98 26.84 24.81
CA ALA A 1137 3.37 27.03 25.23
C ALA A 1137 3.98 25.76 25.88
N THR A 1138 3.12 24.93 26.50
CA THR A 1138 3.44 23.65 27.14
C THR A 1138 3.62 22.48 26.17
N PHE A 1139 3.32 22.66 24.88
CA PHE A 1139 3.50 21.60 23.87
C PHE A 1139 4.98 21.31 23.59
N TYR A 1140 5.84 22.30 23.86
CA TYR A 1140 7.25 22.35 23.52
C TYR A 1140 8.16 21.93 24.66
#